data_AF-A0ABC8XGC7-F1
#
_entry.id   AF-A0ABC8XGC7-F1
#
_cell.length_a   1.000
_cell.length_b   1.000
_cell.length_c   1.000
_cell.angle_alpha   90.00
_cell.angle_beta   90.00
_cell.angle_gamma   90.00
#
_symmetry.space_group_name_H-M   'P 1'
#
loop_
_entity.id
_entity.type
_entity.pdbx_description
1 polymer ?
#
loop_
_entity_poly.entity_id
_entity_poly.type
_entity_poly.pdbx_seq_one_letter_code
_entity_poly.pdbx_strand_id
1 'polypeptide(L)'
;MFQVRHLRQRTKETEAVAAPILTMKHRNVTNAAAAWAASPVGLLVRMEVLVTISCSLLAMLVLLGSSRRTCRRAAFRFVVWLALMLCYPAVSYTIGLMQSGFGSFRNDLVIVWACFLLGCADGIFACSVDDSDQQSRIMLNQATQAIYVLLLLLSYTSSLQLQLMLLLLLLWFLNVAKLGMRLWSRLSAGRDRVLTANNWLISKHMEHEYVRSVWDFDAGTMKGYRYVVMGQKDVKDGCAEYKLEVADDHDLITVDRVWQHEGNGTLLSRDNTVKDRCLSFALFKLLRRRLSPNLLLHERDDIRTLVFVRRGLAGGEDHKRMFRVIEVELGFLFDFFYARYPPPKLSLIPETITLVVAVVLSLSILFSPAFLRYQSPHSQAWAGNRSFVTTGVDIWLTRFVIALFVMLQLFQYLSLVLSDWHKVKMLCRYLRKPSWQGHRILEWLLWLMFRATLTTSYWSNSVGQYSLLHACLKNERSCLARVPLHKWIKGGLNRIRTVSHRTLPVSVKRAIHLLLRSEWLTNLKYGDRTLQRNNMLQDLDWSTSRYKHGGAMGSILVWHIATTICDMETASRGAKKQQLAAAIIAENREVATTLSNYCAYLLFQAPELVTDHTYDTRLLMEALQLRVQELLHKQGCRSNKDDMFPLFEGMKDDTFNKLSEFESGKLESGYEKAILADGIRLWDQVSNKVADEGMRWNFLSEMWVELLLSVAPSDNVTAHVKKLATGGELITHLWALLTHGGMIEKPTKPYYGS
;
A
#
# COMPACT_ATOMS: atom_id res chain seq x y z
N MET A 1 46.31 58.06 -21.77
CA MET A 1 45.44 58.06 -20.56
C MET A 1 44.10 58.79 -20.75
N PHE A 2 43.98 59.78 -21.65
CA PHE A 2 42.75 60.55 -21.86
C PHE A 2 41.62 59.80 -22.62
N GLN A 3 41.94 58.95 -23.60
CA GLN A 3 40.92 58.18 -24.36
C GLN A 3 40.22 57.08 -23.55
N VAL A 4 40.91 56.49 -22.57
CA VAL A 4 40.34 55.40 -21.74
C VAL A 4 39.35 55.95 -20.71
N ARG A 5 39.56 57.18 -20.19
CA ARG A 5 38.59 57.82 -19.29
C ARG A 5 37.28 58.19 -20.01
N HIS A 6 37.37 58.65 -21.25
CA HIS A 6 36.19 59.06 -22.02
C HIS A 6 35.30 57.89 -22.46
N LEU A 7 35.91 56.74 -22.77
CA LEU A 7 35.18 55.50 -23.07
C LEU A 7 34.53 54.89 -21.82
N ARG A 8 35.21 54.92 -20.66
CA ARG A 8 34.67 54.40 -19.40
C ARG A 8 33.53 55.25 -18.84
N GLN A 9 33.49 56.53 -19.17
CA GLN A 9 32.40 57.45 -18.80
C GLN A 9 31.17 57.26 -19.71
N ARG A 10 31.36 57.07 -21.03
CA ARG A 10 30.28 56.70 -21.96
C ARG A 10 29.65 55.33 -21.66
N THR A 11 30.43 54.33 -21.23
CA THR A 11 29.88 53.02 -20.85
C THR A 11 29.08 53.10 -19.54
N LYS A 12 29.52 53.93 -18.57
CA LYS A 12 28.76 54.15 -17.34
C LYS A 12 27.46 54.93 -17.57
N GLU A 13 27.45 55.91 -18.47
CA GLU A 13 26.23 56.65 -18.83
C GLU A 13 25.23 55.80 -19.63
N THR A 14 25.72 54.91 -20.50
CA THR A 14 24.85 53.99 -21.24
C THR A 14 24.29 52.86 -20.38
N GLU A 15 25.05 52.33 -19.41
CA GLU A 15 24.52 51.38 -18.40
C GLU A 15 23.55 52.05 -17.42
N ALA A 16 23.81 53.30 -17.00
CA ALA A 16 22.92 54.06 -16.11
C ALA A 16 21.58 54.45 -16.78
N VAL A 17 21.51 54.50 -18.11
CA VAL A 17 20.29 54.76 -18.88
C VAL A 17 19.60 53.47 -19.32
N ALA A 18 20.33 52.39 -19.59
CA ALA A 18 19.74 51.09 -19.98
C ALA A 18 19.06 50.36 -18.81
N ALA A 19 19.59 50.45 -17.59
CA ALA A 19 19.00 49.84 -16.39
C ALA A 19 17.60 50.38 -16.04
N PRO A 20 17.34 51.72 -16.03
CA PRO A 20 16.00 52.25 -15.82
C PRO A 20 15.04 51.94 -16.98
N ILE A 21 15.52 51.82 -18.23
CA ILE A 21 14.68 51.51 -19.40
C ILE A 21 14.26 50.03 -19.42
N LEU A 22 15.15 49.10 -19.07
CA LEU A 22 14.82 47.67 -18.93
C LEU A 22 13.88 47.43 -17.74
N THR A 23 14.10 48.12 -16.61
CA THR A 23 13.20 48.04 -15.44
C THR A 23 11.85 48.71 -15.72
N MET A 24 11.79 49.84 -16.45
CA MET A 24 10.53 50.44 -16.93
C MET A 24 9.78 49.54 -17.90
N LYS A 25 10.48 48.89 -18.86
CA LYS A 25 9.85 47.98 -19.82
C LYS A 25 9.29 46.74 -19.13
N HIS A 26 10.04 46.14 -18.19
CA HIS A 26 9.52 45.05 -17.36
C HIS A 26 8.32 45.49 -16.52
N ARG A 27 8.39 46.67 -15.89
CA ARG A 27 7.29 47.22 -15.07
C ARG A 27 6.04 47.51 -15.90
N ASN A 28 6.19 47.96 -17.15
CA ASN A 28 5.08 48.17 -18.07
C ASN A 28 4.46 46.84 -18.54
N VAL A 29 5.27 45.81 -18.79
CA VAL A 29 4.77 44.46 -19.12
C VAL A 29 4.03 43.84 -17.93
N THR A 30 4.55 43.98 -16.70
CA THR A 30 3.86 43.49 -15.49
C THR A 30 2.58 44.26 -15.21
N ASN A 31 2.55 45.58 -15.44
CA ASN A 31 1.36 46.40 -15.26
C ASN A 31 0.30 46.09 -16.33
N ALA A 32 0.70 45.88 -17.58
CA ALA A 32 -0.21 45.46 -18.66
C ALA A 32 -0.76 44.05 -18.42
N ALA A 33 0.08 43.12 -17.95
CA ALA A 33 -0.36 41.77 -17.57
C ALA A 33 -1.31 41.81 -16.36
N ALA A 34 -1.06 42.67 -15.37
CA ALA A 34 -1.93 42.88 -14.21
C ALA A 34 -3.28 43.52 -14.60
N ALA A 35 -3.26 44.50 -15.52
CA ALA A 35 -4.45 45.13 -16.05
C ALA A 35 -5.29 44.16 -16.90
N TRP A 36 -4.65 43.34 -17.74
CA TRP A 36 -5.32 42.28 -18.49
C TRP A 36 -5.89 41.20 -17.56
N ALA A 37 -5.14 40.80 -16.54
CA ALA A 37 -5.58 39.85 -15.52
C ALA A 37 -6.80 40.31 -14.71
N ALA A 38 -6.95 41.62 -14.51
CA ALA A 38 -8.12 42.22 -13.85
C ALA A 38 -9.29 42.46 -14.80
N SER A 39 -9.09 42.31 -16.11
CA SER A 39 -10.17 42.41 -17.10
C SER A 39 -11.15 41.22 -16.96
N PRO A 40 -12.42 41.39 -17.37
CA PRO A 40 -13.41 40.31 -17.28
C PRO A 40 -13.02 39.07 -18.11
N VAL A 41 -12.36 39.28 -19.26
CA VAL A 41 -11.84 38.19 -20.11
C VAL A 41 -10.66 37.49 -19.41
N GLY A 42 -9.73 38.24 -18.82
CA GLY A 42 -8.59 37.65 -18.10
C GLY A 42 -9.02 36.89 -16.84
N LEU A 43 -10.07 37.36 -16.16
CA LEU A 43 -10.66 36.68 -15.00
C LEU A 43 -11.37 35.38 -15.42
N LEU A 44 -12.09 35.38 -16.54
CA LEU A 44 -12.71 34.17 -17.12
C LEU A 44 -11.65 33.12 -17.51
N VAL A 45 -10.60 33.51 -18.24
CA VAL A 45 -9.50 32.60 -18.63
C VAL A 45 -8.82 31.99 -17.39
N ARG A 46 -8.65 32.76 -16.32
CA ARG A 46 -8.13 32.24 -15.05
C ARG A 46 -9.05 31.17 -14.45
N MET A 47 -10.37 31.40 -14.47
CA MET A 47 -11.34 30.40 -14.02
C MET A 47 -11.28 29.14 -14.88
N GLU A 48 -11.25 29.26 -16.21
CA GLU A 48 -11.13 28.12 -17.14
C GLU A 48 -9.89 27.26 -16.83
N VAL A 49 -8.72 27.90 -16.67
CA VAL A 49 -7.45 27.22 -16.34
C VAL A 49 -7.52 26.56 -14.96
N LEU A 50 -8.11 27.22 -13.98
CA LEU A 50 -8.21 26.68 -12.63
C LEU A 50 -9.19 25.50 -12.55
N VAL A 51 -10.31 25.57 -13.27
CA VAL A 51 -11.30 24.48 -13.37
C VAL A 51 -10.67 23.26 -14.04
N THR A 52 -9.95 23.45 -15.15
CA THR A 52 -9.26 22.34 -15.83
C THR A 52 -8.19 21.69 -14.96
N ILE A 53 -7.36 22.49 -14.28
CA ILE A 53 -6.38 21.98 -13.31
C ILE A 53 -7.09 21.20 -12.19
N SER A 54 -8.16 21.76 -11.62
CA SER A 54 -8.89 21.11 -10.53
C SER A 54 -9.52 19.79 -10.97
N CYS A 55 -10.19 19.76 -12.12
CA CYS A 55 -10.72 18.54 -12.72
C CYS A 55 -9.64 17.50 -12.98
N SER A 56 -8.46 17.91 -13.48
CA SER A 56 -7.35 16.99 -13.74
C SER A 56 -6.81 16.36 -12.45
N LEU A 57 -6.66 17.15 -11.38
CA LEU A 57 -6.23 16.66 -10.06
C LEU A 57 -7.27 15.70 -9.46
N LEU A 58 -8.56 16.03 -9.57
CA LEU A 58 -9.66 15.17 -9.11
C LEU A 58 -9.73 13.85 -9.87
N ALA A 59 -9.64 13.90 -11.20
CA ALA A 59 -9.62 12.72 -12.05
C ALA A 59 -8.40 11.83 -11.74
N MET A 60 -7.22 12.44 -11.57
CA MET A 60 -6.00 11.73 -11.19
C MET A 60 -6.18 10.99 -9.87
N LEU A 61 -6.79 11.61 -8.86
CA LEU A 61 -7.02 10.99 -7.56
C LEU A 61 -8.01 9.82 -7.63
N VAL A 62 -9.12 9.99 -8.36
CA VAL A 62 -10.12 8.93 -8.49
C VAL A 62 -9.58 7.73 -9.26
N LEU A 63 -8.88 7.96 -10.38
CA LEU A 63 -8.39 6.88 -11.26
C LEU A 63 -7.11 6.22 -10.73
N LEU A 64 -6.17 7.01 -10.20
CA LEU A 64 -4.85 6.52 -9.76
C LEU A 64 -4.76 6.28 -8.25
N GLY A 65 -5.78 6.66 -7.48
CA GLY A 65 -5.80 6.50 -6.02
C GLY A 65 -5.60 5.05 -5.59
N SER A 66 -6.32 4.11 -6.21
CA SER A 66 -6.18 2.67 -5.97
C SER A 66 -4.83 2.11 -6.43
N SER A 67 -4.25 2.70 -7.49
CA SER A 67 -2.96 2.31 -8.05
C SER A 67 -1.77 2.62 -7.13
N ARG A 68 -1.94 3.43 -6.07
CA ARG A 68 -0.90 3.66 -5.04
C ARG A 68 -0.45 2.37 -4.35
N ARG A 69 -1.35 1.38 -4.23
CA ARG A 69 -1.03 0.10 -3.58
C ARG A 69 -0.19 -0.80 -4.48
N THR A 70 -0.41 -0.76 -5.80
CA THR A 70 0.28 -1.63 -6.77
C THR A 70 1.57 -0.98 -7.27
N CYS A 71 1.61 0.34 -7.41
CA CYS A 71 2.78 1.09 -7.84
C CYS A 71 3.64 1.57 -6.65
N ARG A 72 4.82 0.95 -6.50
CA ARG A 72 5.82 1.34 -5.50
C ARG A 72 6.77 2.46 -5.94
N ARG A 73 6.75 2.88 -7.21
CA ARG A 73 7.66 3.93 -7.72
C ARG A 73 7.51 5.21 -6.89
N ALA A 74 8.62 5.69 -6.33
CA ALA A 74 8.63 6.89 -5.47
C ALA A 74 8.06 8.12 -6.20
N ALA A 75 8.40 8.30 -7.47
CA ALA A 75 7.87 9.39 -8.31
C ALA A 75 6.35 9.33 -8.45
N PHE A 76 5.78 8.15 -8.72
CA PHE A 76 4.33 7.98 -8.83
C PHE A 76 3.63 8.32 -7.51
N ARG A 77 4.15 7.83 -6.38
CA ARG A 77 3.59 8.13 -5.05
C ARG A 77 3.68 9.60 -4.70
N PHE A 78 4.80 10.24 -5.03
CA PHE A 78 4.98 11.67 -4.83
C PHE A 78 3.96 12.47 -5.64
N VAL A 79 3.73 12.12 -6.91
CA VAL A 79 2.74 12.78 -7.76
C VAL A 79 1.33 12.63 -7.21
N VAL A 80 0.91 11.42 -6.81
CA VAL A 80 -0.44 11.22 -6.24
C VAL A 80 -0.59 11.90 -4.88
N TRP A 81 0.46 11.90 -4.05
CA TRP A 81 0.47 12.65 -2.79
C TRP A 81 0.38 14.17 -3.03
N LEU A 82 1.12 14.69 -3.99
CA LEU A 82 1.07 16.10 -4.38
C LEU A 82 -0.34 16.47 -4.90
N ALA A 83 -0.94 15.62 -5.72
CA ALA A 83 -2.31 15.82 -6.19
C ALA A 83 -3.31 15.84 -5.02
N LEU A 84 -3.15 14.95 -4.03
CA LEU A 84 -3.98 14.91 -2.83
C LEU A 84 -3.88 16.21 -2.01
N MET A 85 -2.68 16.78 -1.91
CA MET A 85 -2.46 18.02 -1.16
C MET A 85 -2.94 19.26 -1.92
N LEU A 86 -2.80 19.28 -3.25
CA LEU A 86 -3.16 20.44 -4.07
C LEU A 86 -4.65 20.49 -4.45
N CYS A 87 -5.35 19.36 -4.50
CA CYS A 87 -6.73 19.32 -5.00
C CYS A 87 -7.71 20.18 -4.19
N TYR A 88 -7.68 20.13 -2.85
CA TYR A 88 -8.62 20.90 -2.02
C TYR A 88 -8.36 22.40 -2.06
N PRO A 89 -7.11 22.90 -1.89
CA PRO A 89 -6.83 24.32 -2.06
C PRO A 89 -7.17 24.81 -3.46
N ALA A 90 -6.87 24.02 -4.50
CA ALA A 90 -7.22 24.38 -5.88
C ALA A 90 -8.73 24.56 -6.04
N VAL A 91 -9.54 23.55 -5.68
CA VAL A 91 -11.01 23.63 -5.77
C VAL A 91 -11.57 24.78 -4.93
N SER A 92 -11.11 24.95 -3.68
CA SER A 92 -11.59 26.03 -2.81
C SER A 92 -11.25 27.41 -3.37
N TYR A 93 -10.06 27.58 -3.93
CA TYR A 93 -9.65 28.83 -4.58
C TYR A 93 -10.47 29.08 -5.84
N THR A 94 -10.76 28.05 -6.64
CA THR A 94 -11.60 28.19 -7.84
C THR A 94 -12.99 28.70 -7.48
N ILE A 95 -13.65 28.09 -6.47
CA ILE A 95 -14.99 28.48 -6.02
C ILE A 95 -14.97 29.90 -5.45
N GLY A 96 -13.95 30.24 -4.67
CA GLY A 96 -13.80 31.60 -4.13
C GLY A 96 -13.59 32.65 -5.22
N LEU A 97 -12.83 32.32 -6.28
CA LEU A 97 -12.65 33.20 -7.44
C LEU A 97 -13.95 33.37 -8.22
N MET A 98 -14.74 32.30 -8.39
CA MET A 98 -16.07 32.34 -9.02
C MET A 98 -17.02 33.27 -8.26
N GLN A 99 -16.94 33.27 -6.93
CA GLN A 99 -17.76 34.16 -6.09
C GLN A 99 -17.34 35.62 -6.17
N SER A 100 -16.05 35.92 -6.15
CA SER A 100 -15.57 37.31 -6.27
C SER A 100 -15.75 37.87 -7.69
N GLY A 101 -15.68 37.02 -8.71
CA GLY A 101 -15.87 37.40 -10.11
C GLY A 101 -17.32 37.72 -10.50
N PHE A 102 -18.32 37.32 -9.70
CA PHE A 102 -19.75 37.58 -9.95
C PHE A 102 -20.08 39.06 -10.18
N GLY A 103 -19.34 39.96 -9.51
CA GLY A 103 -19.53 41.40 -9.66
C GLY A 103 -18.97 42.00 -10.96
N SER A 104 -18.06 41.29 -11.65
CA SER A 104 -17.27 41.84 -12.76
C SER A 104 -17.85 41.52 -14.15
N PHE A 105 -18.38 40.31 -14.36
CA PHE A 105 -19.01 39.89 -15.62
C PHE A 105 -20.00 38.75 -15.37
N ARG A 106 -20.90 38.49 -16.34
CA ARG A 106 -21.95 37.46 -16.23
C ARG A 106 -21.66 36.30 -17.19
N ASN A 107 -21.45 35.10 -16.65
CA ASN A 107 -21.35 33.85 -17.40
C ASN A 107 -22.06 32.72 -16.63
N ASP A 108 -23.18 32.24 -17.15
CA ASP A 108 -24.01 31.21 -16.50
C ASP A 108 -23.31 29.83 -16.45
N LEU A 109 -22.21 29.63 -17.17
CA LEU A 109 -21.45 28.37 -17.16
C LEU A 109 -20.61 28.20 -15.90
N VAL A 110 -20.28 29.31 -15.23
CA VAL A 110 -19.45 29.31 -14.01
C VAL A 110 -20.14 28.56 -12.86
N ILE A 111 -21.44 28.74 -12.70
CA ILE A 111 -22.20 28.05 -11.64
C ILE A 111 -22.34 26.54 -11.90
N VAL A 112 -22.39 26.17 -13.18
CA VAL A 112 -22.41 24.78 -13.62
C VAL A 112 -21.07 24.13 -13.25
N TRP A 113 -19.94 24.78 -13.55
CA TRP A 113 -18.62 24.29 -13.14
C TRP A 113 -18.51 24.11 -11.63
N ALA A 114 -19.00 25.07 -10.83
CA ALA A 114 -18.99 24.98 -9.38
C ALA A 114 -19.78 23.76 -8.85
N CYS A 115 -20.97 23.49 -9.39
CA CYS A 115 -21.79 22.33 -8.99
C CYS A 115 -21.15 20.99 -9.35
N PHE A 116 -20.54 20.89 -10.54
CA PHE A 116 -19.85 19.66 -10.98
C PHE A 116 -18.50 19.45 -10.30
N LEU A 117 -17.76 20.53 -9.96
CA LEU A 117 -16.53 20.43 -9.17
C LEU A 117 -16.82 19.89 -7.77
N LEU A 118 -17.90 20.34 -7.12
CA LEU A 118 -18.36 19.80 -5.84
C LEU A 118 -18.64 18.28 -5.94
N GLY A 119 -19.37 17.86 -7.00
CA GLY A 119 -19.66 16.44 -7.23
C GLY A 119 -18.45 15.60 -7.66
N CYS A 120 -17.40 16.20 -8.25
CA CYS A 120 -16.15 15.50 -8.54
C CYS A 120 -15.28 15.33 -7.28
N ALA A 121 -15.31 16.31 -6.37
CA ALA A 121 -14.55 16.30 -5.12
C ALA A 121 -14.96 15.14 -4.19
N ASP A 122 -16.19 14.65 -4.34
CA ASP A 122 -16.73 13.47 -3.68
C ASP A 122 -15.86 12.19 -3.83
N GLY A 123 -15.09 12.06 -4.90
CA GLY A 123 -14.28 10.87 -5.17
C GLY A 123 -13.01 10.73 -4.33
N ILE A 124 -12.55 11.81 -3.69
CA ILE A 124 -11.23 11.89 -3.06
C ILE A 124 -11.17 11.15 -1.71
N PHE A 125 -12.32 10.90 -1.07
CA PHE A 125 -12.35 10.22 0.24
C PHE A 125 -11.75 8.82 0.27
N ALA A 126 -11.65 8.16 -0.89
CA ALA A 126 -11.00 6.86 -1.02
C ALA A 126 -9.46 6.94 -0.95
N CYS A 127 -8.88 8.15 -0.95
CA CYS A 127 -7.43 8.37 -1.04
C CYS A 127 -6.75 8.82 0.27
N SER A 128 -7.51 9.16 1.33
CA SER A 128 -6.92 9.57 2.62
C SER A 128 -6.59 8.33 3.45
N VAL A 129 -5.30 8.09 3.64
CA VAL A 129 -4.78 6.77 4.02
C VAL A 129 -4.21 6.73 5.43
N ASP A 130 -4.28 7.74 6.31
CA ASP A 130 -3.69 7.50 7.64
C ASP A 130 -4.23 8.20 8.89
N ASP A 131 -5.19 9.11 8.85
CA ASP A 131 -5.74 9.66 10.10
C ASP A 131 -7.26 9.83 10.01
N SER A 132 -7.98 9.37 11.04
CA SER A 132 -9.36 9.79 11.33
C SER A 132 -9.51 11.30 11.21
N ASP A 133 -8.46 12.02 11.59
CA ASP A 133 -8.37 13.47 11.62
C ASP A 133 -8.21 14.06 10.22
N GLN A 134 -7.51 13.39 9.31
CA GLN A 134 -7.45 13.83 7.91
C GLN A 134 -8.81 13.65 7.24
N GLN A 135 -9.51 12.56 7.53
CA GLN A 135 -10.82 12.30 6.94
C GLN A 135 -11.94 13.20 7.51
N SER A 136 -11.82 13.66 8.76
CA SER A 136 -12.71 14.66 9.34
C SER A 136 -12.48 16.04 8.70
N ARG A 137 -11.21 16.45 8.54
CA ARG A 137 -10.83 17.67 7.81
C ARG A 137 -11.38 17.68 6.39
N ILE A 138 -11.30 16.56 5.68
CA ILE A 138 -11.86 16.47 4.32
C ILE A 138 -13.38 16.65 4.33
N MET A 139 -14.11 15.97 5.23
CA MET A 139 -15.57 16.11 5.31
C MET A 139 -15.98 17.56 5.63
N LEU A 140 -15.24 18.22 6.53
CA LEU A 140 -15.46 19.61 6.87
C LEU A 140 -15.20 20.53 5.67
N ASN A 141 -14.09 20.34 4.96
CA ASN A 141 -13.76 21.11 3.76
C ASN A 141 -14.79 20.94 2.65
N GLN A 142 -15.39 19.77 2.51
CA GLN A 142 -16.47 19.58 1.53
C GLN A 142 -17.79 20.18 1.99
N ALA A 143 -18.10 20.12 3.29
CA ALA A 143 -19.26 20.80 3.84
C ALA A 143 -19.16 22.33 3.61
N THR A 144 -17.97 22.92 3.82
CA THR A 144 -17.76 24.34 3.52
C THR A 144 -17.87 24.65 2.03
N GLN A 145 -17.33 23.80 1.15
CA GLN A 145 -17.52 23.93 -0.30
C GLN A 145 -19.00 23.84 -0.70
N ALA A 146 -19.78 22.93 -0.12
CA ALA A 146 -21.21 22.82 -0.39
C ALA A 146 -21.97 24.10 0.02
N ILE A 147 -21.59 24.74 1.13
CA ILE A 147 -22.14 26.02 1.57
C ILE A 147 -21.78 27.13 0.57
N TYR A 148 -20.52 27.24 0.12
CA TYR A 148 -20.12 28.24 -0.87
C TYR A 148 -20.86 28.08 -2.20
N VAL A 149 -21.03 26.84 -2.68
CA VAL A 149 -21.79 26.56 -3.90
C VAL A 149 -23.27 26.90 -3.72
N LEU A 150 -23.86 26.67 -2.53
CA LEU A 150 -25.24 27.09 -2.24
C LEU A 150 -25.40 28.61 -2.29
N LEU A 151 -24.46 29.36 -1.68
CA LEU A 151 -24.47 30.82 -1.72
C LEU A 151 -24.36 31.35 -3.15
N LEU A 152 -23.49 30.73 -3.97
CA LEU A 152 -23.42 30.99 -5.40
C LEU A 152 -24.77 30.72 -6.09
N LEU A 153 -25.40 29.56 -5.84
CA LEU A 153 -26.70 29.20 -6.40
C LEU A 153 -27.79 30.23 -6.08
N LEU A 154 -27.84 30.69 -4.83
CA LEU A 154 -28.77 31.72 -4.37
C LEU A 154 -28.53 33.07 -5.07
N SER A 155 -27.26 33.44 -5.29
CA SER A 155 -26.91 34.71 -5.96
C SER A 155 -27.32 34.78 -7.44
N TYR A 156 -27.52 33.63 -8.08
CA TYR A 156 -27.93 33.53 -9.50
C TYR A 156 -29.44 33.27 -9.70
N THR A 157 -30.24 33.24 -8.63
CA THR A 157 -31.68 32.88 -8.66
C THR A 157 -32.54 33.74 -9.59
N SER A 158 -32.24 35.03 -9.72
CA SER A 158 -32.97 35.96 -10.60
C SER A 158 -32.47 35.96 -12.05
N SER A 159 -31.39 35.23 -12.34
CA SER A 159 -30.63 35.31 -13.59
C SER A 159 -30.78 34.07 -14.48
N LEU A 160 -30.86 32.89 -13.86
CA LEU A 160 -30.86 31.61 -14.57
C LEU A 160 -32.26 31.25 -15.08
N GLN A 161 -32.32 30.54 -16.20
CA GLN A 161 -33.56 29.91 -16.65
C GLN A 161 -34.06 28.93 -15.57
N LEU A 162 -35.35 29.01 -15.22
CA LEU A 162 -35.95 28.23 -14.13
C LEU A 162 -35.63 26.73 -14.21
N GLN A 163 -35.66 26.15 -15.42
CA GLN A 163 -35.34 24.74 -15.66
C GLN A 163 -33.89 24.39 -15.28
N LEU A 164 -32.91 25.19 -15.68
CA LEU A 164 -31.49 24.97 -15.36
C LEU A 164 -31.23 25.17 -13.87
N MET A 165 -31.87 26.17 -13.26
CA MET A 165 -31.76 26.42 -11.82
C MET A 165 -32.28 25.23 -10.99
N LEU A 166 -33.44 24.67 -11.34
CA LEU A 166 -33.99 23.50 -10.66
C LEU A 166 -33.09 22.27 -10.80
N LEU A 167 -32.53 22.03 -11.99
CA LEU A 167 -31.60 20.92 -12.22
C LEU A 167 -30.31 21.06 -11.40
N LEU A 168 -29.75 22.27 -11.32
CA LEU A 168 -28.54 22.54 -10.52
C LEU A 168 -28.81 22.42 -9.01
N LEU A 169 -29.97 22.86 -8.54
CA LEU A 169 -30.37 22.73 -7.13
C LEU A 169 -30.58 21.26 -6.75
N LEU A 170 -31.18 20.46 -7.63
CA LEU A 170 -31.35 19.03 -7.44
C LEU A 170 -30.01 18.29 -7.45
N LEU A 171 -29.08 18.69 -8.33
CA LEU A 171 -27.70 18.17 -8.33
C LEU A 171 -26.95 18.54 -7.03
N TRP A 172 -27.10 19.77 -6.54
CA TRP A 172 -26.54 20.19 -5.26
C TRP A 172 -27.09 19.36 -4.11
N PHE A 173 -28.42 19.18 -4.05
CA PHE A 173 -29.06 18.35 -3.03
C PHE A 173 -28.57 16.90 -3.07
N LEU A 174 -28.37 16.33 -4.27
CA LEU A 174 -27.80 14.99 -4.44
C LEU A 174 -26.38 14.90 -3.85
N ASN A 175 -25.52 15.89 -4.11
CA ASN A 175 -24.16 15.91 -3.57
C ASN A 175 -24.16 16.05 -2.04
N VAL A 176 -25.05 16.88 -1.47
CA VAL A 176 -25.23 17.00 -0.01
C VAL A 176 -25.76 15.71 0.59
N ALA A 177 -26.73 15.05 -0.06
CA ALA A 177 -27.25 13.77 0.37
C ALA A 177 -26.17 12.68 0.36
N LYS A 178 -25.31 12.65 -0.68
CA LYS A 178 -24.12 11.76 -0.74
C LYS A 178 -23.16 12.01 0.41
N LEU A 179 -22.85 13.27 0.71
CA LEU A 179 -22.03 13.64 1.86
C LEU A 179 -22.66 13.17 3.18
N GLY A 180 -23.98 13.37 3.33
CA GLY A 180 -24.77 12.93 4.47
C GLY A 180 -24.77 11.41 4.65
N MET A 181 -24.98 10.64 3.57
CA MET A 181 -24.93 9.16 3.60
C MET A 181 -23.55 8.65 4.06
N ARG A 182 -22.46 9.33 3.70
CA ARG A 182 -21.10 8.96 4.13
C ARG A 182 -20.82 9.31 5.59
N LEU A 183 -21.34 10.45 6.05
CA LEU A 183 -21.28 10.83 7.45
C LEU A 183 -22.09 9.84 8.29
N TRP A 184 -23.31 9.50 7.86
CA TRP A 184 -24.14 8.48 8.47
C TRP A 184 -23.43 7.13 8.48
N SER A 185 -22.89 6.68 7.35
CA SER A 185 -22.07 5.46 7.30
C SER A 185 -20.83 5.54 8.20
N ARG A 186 -20.35 6.71 8.62
CA ARG A 186 -19.25 6.82 9.60
C ARG A 186 -19.74 6.54 10.99
N LEU A 187 -20.83 7.21 11.35
CA LEU A 187 -21.42 7.17 12.67
C LEU A 187 -22.04 5.79 12.92
N SER A 188 -22.79 5.25 11.97
CA SER A 188 -23.52 3.97 12.11
C SER A 188 -22.66 2.73 11.88
N ALA A 189 -21.59 2.83 11.10
CA ALA A 189 -20.71 1.70 10.81
C ALA A 189 -19.39 1.74 11.59
N GLY A 190 -19.41 2.37 12.77
CA GLY A 190 -18.23 2.60 13.61
C GLY A 190 -17.29 1.40 13.56
N ARG A 191 -16.07 1.64 13.08
CA ARG A 191 -15.00 0.62 13.01
C ARG A 191 -14.89 -0.09 14.36
N ASP A 192 -15.10 0.66 15.42
CA ASP A 192 -15.16 0.21 16.81
C ASP A 192 -16.21 -0.88 17.01
N ARG A 193 -17.45 -0.72 16.53
CA ARG A 193 -18.49 -1.76 16.63
C ARG A 193 -18.11 -3.04 15.89
N VAL A 194 -17.40 -2.93 14.76
CA VAL A 194 -16.90 -4.11 14.03
C VAL A 194 -15.75 -4.78 14.77
N LEU A 195 -14.83 -3.98 15.34
CA LEU A 195 -13.69 -4.46 16.11
C LEU A 195 -14.10 -5.01 17.50
N THR A 196 -15.24 -4.60 18.04
CA THR A 196 -15.75 -5.10 19.32
C THR A 196 -16.77 -6.21 19.09
N ALA A 197 -18.01 -5.87 18.71
CA ALA A 197 -19.13 -6.82 18.67
C ALA A 197 -18.95 -7.94 17.64
N ASN A 198 -18.56 -7.62 16.39
CA ASN A 198 -18.40 -8.66 15.36
C ASN A 198 -17.21 -9.57 15.64
N ASN A 199 -16.07 -9.01 16.06
CA ASN A 199 -14.90 -9.81 16.43
C ASN A 199 -15.20 -10.70 17.64
N TRP A 200 -15.87 -10.17 18.66
CA TRP A 200 -16.32 -10.94 19.82
C TRP A 200 -17.22 -12.12 19.41
N LEU A 201 -18.21 -11.89 18.53
CA LEU A 201 -19.08 -12.95 18.02
C LEU A 201 -18.30 -14.03 17.26
N ILE A 202 -17.28 -13.65 16.48
CA ILE A 202 -16.41 -14.63 15.80
C ILE A 202 -15.61 -15.43 16.82
N SER A 203 -15.00 -14.77 17.83
CA SER A 203 -14.25 -15.49 18.86
C SER A 203 -15.12 -16.48 19.64
N LYS A 204 -16.34 -16.08 20.01
CA LYS A 204 -17.32 -16.97 20.64
C LYS A 204 -17.76 -18.14 19.76
N HIS A 205 -17.95 -17.92 18.46
CA HIS A 205 -18.23 -19.01 17.51
C HIS A 205 -17.09 -20.02 17.48
N MET A 206 -15.84 -19.55 17.40
CA MET A 206 -14.66 -20.43 17.34
C MET A 206 -14.38 -21.13 18.68
N GLU A 207 -14.79 -20.55 19.82
CA GLU A 207 -14.73 -21.21 21.14
C GLU A 207 -15.61 -22.47 21.21
N HIS A 208 -16.79 -22.45 20.56
CA HIS A 208 -17.73 -23.57 20.56
C HIS A 208 -17.44 -24.60 19.47
N GLU A 209 -16.48 -24.33 18.58
CA GLU A 209 -16.08 -25.21 17.48
C GLU A 209 -15.01 -26.21 17.94
N TYR A 210 -15.41 -27.22 18.71
CA TYR A 210 -14.52 -28.31 19.14
C TYR A 210 -14.54 -29.48 18.15
N VAL A 211 -13.38 -30.09 17.95
CA VAL A 211 -13.22 -31.29 17.14
C VAL A 211 -12.96 -32.49 18.05
N ARG A 212 -13.68 -33.58 17.82
CA ARG A 212 -13.60 -34.79 18.64
C ARG A 212 -12.57 -35.79 18.10
N SER A 213 -12.30 -35.76 16.79
CA SER A 213 -11.38 -36.69 16.13
C SER A 213 -10.64 -36.09 14.93
N VAL A 214 -9.47 -36.67 14.57
CA VAL A 214 -8.67 -36.27 13.40
C VAL A 214 -9.40 -36.51 12.07
N TRP A 215 -10.42 -37.38 12.04
CA TRP A 215 -11.24 -37.67 10.87
C TRP A 215 -12.37 -36.66 10.64
N ASP A 216 -12.59 -35.75 11.60
CA ASP A 216 -13.65 -34.76 11.53
C ASP A 216 -13.29 -33.60 10.57
N PHE A 217 -12.01 -33.49 10.17
CA PHE A 217 -11.52 -32.43 9.30
C PHE A 217 -10.61 -32.92 8.18
N ASP A 218 -10.67 -32.24 7.04
CA ASP A 218 -9.78 -32.42 5.91
C ASP A 218 -9.44 -31.07 5.27
N ALA A 219 -8.15 -30.74 5.25
CA ALA A 219 -7.65 -29.47 4.73
C ALA A 219 -7.72 -29.37 3.20
N GLY A 220 -7.74 -30.51 2.49
CA GLY A 220 -7.88 -30.53 1.03
C GLY A 220 -9.28 -30.13 0.59
N THR A 221 -10.30 -30.75 1.20
CA THR A 221 -11.72 -30.44 0.94
C THR A 221 -12.29 -29.30 1.78
N MET A 222 -11.50 -28.74 2.71
CA MET A 222 -11.93 -27.78 3.73
C MET A 222 -13.06 -28.29 4.64
N LYS A 223 -13.28 -29.61 4.70
CA LYS A 223 -14.23 -30.23 5.62
C LYS A 223 -13.76 -30.00 7.05
N GLY A 224 -14.68 -29.64 7.95
CA GLY A 224 -14.37 -29.42 9.37
C GLY A 224 -13.73 -28.06 9.70
N TYR A 225 -13.60 -27.18 8.71
CA TYR A 225 -13.16 -25.79 8.87
C TYR A 225 -14.36 -24.83 8.80
N ARG A 226 -15.07 -24.61 9.92
CA ARG A 226 -16.33 -23.83 9.95
C ARG A 226 -16.11 -22.34 10.13
N TYR A 227 -15.18 -21.78 9.37
CA TYR A 227 -14.85 -20.35 9.44
C TYR A 227 -15.99 -19.48 8.89
N VAL A 228 -16.42 -18.47 9.66
CA VAL A 228 -17.64 -17.70 9.37
C VAL A 228 -17.47 -16.70 8.22
N VAL A 229 -18.13 -16.95 7.09
CA VAL A 229 -18.15 -16.06 5.91
C VAL A 229 -19.29 -15.03 6.02
N MET A 230 -20.52 -15.43 6.30
CA MET A 230 -21.69 -14.53 6.41
C MET A 230 -22.79 -15.13 7.30
N GLY A 231 -23.71 -14.31 7.85
CA GLY A 231 -24.88 -14.79 8.62
C GLY A 231 -25.01 -14.24 10.05
N GLN A 232 -24.12 -13.35 10.49
CA GLN A 232 -24.13 -12.78 11.84
C GLN A 232 -25.31 -11.79 12.03
N LYS A 233 -26.26 -12.11 12.91
CA LYS A 233 -27.30 -11.17 13.38
C LYS A 233 -26.67 -10.05 14.21
N ASP A 234 -27.21 -8.83 14.13
CA ASP A 234 -26.79 -7.73 15.01
C ASP A 234 -27.17 -8.04 16.45
N VAL A 235 -26.25 -7.83 17.39
CA VAL A 235 -26.60 -7.70 18.81
C VAL A 235 -27.47 -6.44 18.92
N LYS A 236 -28.71 -6.58 19.42
CA LYS A 236 -29.57 -5.41 19.65
C LYS A 236 -29.01 -4.59 20.81
N ASP A 237 -28.81 -3.30 20.60
CA ASP A 237 -28.41 -2.37 21.66
C ASP A 237 -29.48 -2.39 22.78
N GLY A 238 -29.05 -2.55 24.03
CA GLY A 238 -29.92 -2.49 25.22
C GLY A 238 -30.34 -3.82 25.85
N CYS A 239 -29.97 -4.98 25.28
CA CYS A 239 -30.18 -6.28 25.94
C CYS A 239 -28.96 -6.66 26.80
N ALA A 240 -29.12 -6.64 28.13
CA ALA A 240 -28.14 -7.15 29.10
C ALA A 240 -28.09 -8.68 29.16
N GLU A 241 -28.99 -9.37 28.44
CA GLU A 241 -29.03 -10.83 28.35
C GLU A 241 -28.20 -11.31 27.15
N TYR A 242 -27.02 -11.85 27.42
CA TYR A 242 -26.09 -12.42 26.43
C TYR A 242 -26.59 -13.78 25.91
N LYS A 243 -27.79 -13.86 25.33
CA LYS A 243 -28.18 -15.02 24.54
C LYS A 243 -27.60 -14.88 23.14
N LEU A 244 -26.64 -15.74 22.80
CA LEU A 244 -26.15 -15.93 21.44
C LEU A 244 -27.31 -16.35 20.55
N GLU A 245 -27.95 -15.41 19.86
CA GLU A 245 -28.63 -15.74 18.61
C GLU A 245 -27.59 -15.74 17.48
N VAL A 246 -26.73 -16.77 17.44
CA VAL A 246 -26.24 -17.20 16.12
C VAL A 246 -27.51 -17.51 15.33
N ALA A 247 -27.63 -16.98 14.11
CA ALA A 247 -28.77 -17.32 13.26
C ALA A 247 -28.91 -18.86 13.21
N ASP A 248 -30.12 -19.38 13.01
CA ASP A 248 -30.33 -20.82 12.80
C ASP A 248 -29.24 -21.37 11.89
N ASP A 249 -28.77 -22.58 12.12
CA ASP A 249 -27.64 -23.17 11.39
C ASP A 249 -27.84 -23.05 9.86
N HIS A 250 -29.08 -22.99 9.37
CA HIS A 250 -29.43 -22.75 7.95
C HIS A 250 -29.07 -21.37 7.38
N ASP A 251 -28.97 -20.33 8.21
CA ASP A 251 -28.68 -18.94 7.80
C ASP A 251 -27.19 -18.57 7.88
N LEU A 252 -26.39 -19.37 8.61
CA LEU A 252 -24.95 -19.20 8.73
C LEU A 252 -24.21 -19.85 7.54
N ILE A 253 -23.32 -19.08 6.92
CA ILE A 253 -22.49 -19.53 5.81
C ILE A 253 -21.05 -19.62 6.29
N THR A 254 -20.55 -20.85 6.33
CA THR A 254 -19.19 -21.23 6.71
C THR A 254 -18.38 -21.72 5.50
N VAL A 255 -17.05 -21.74 5.62
CA VAL A 255 -16.15 -22.16 4.53
C VAL A 255 -16.41 -23.61 4.09
N ASP A 256 -16.53 -24.54 5.03
CA ASP A 256 -16.83 -25.95 4.75
C ASP A 256 -18.11 -26.12 3.91
N ARG A 257 -19.19 -25.39 4.25
CA ARG A 257 -20.43 -25.38 3.46
C ARG A 257 -20.24 -24.84 2.05
N VAL A 258 -19.47 -23.75 1.88
CA VAL A 258 -19.15 -23.21 0.54
C VAL A 258 -18.38 -24.24 -0.29
N TRP A 259 -17.50 -25.02 0.35
CA TRP A 259 -16.67 -26.02 -0.32
C TRP A 259 -17.43 -27.29 -0.70
N GLN A 260 -18.29 -27.78 0.20
CA GLN A 260 -19.14 -28.96 0.05
C GLN A 260 -20.37 -28.72 -0.84
N HIS A 261 -20.69 -27.46 -1.16
CA HIS A 261 -21.80 -27.13 -2.05
C HIS A 261 -21.51 -27.56 -3.49
N GLU A 262 -21.85 -28.80 -3.81
CA GLU A 262 -21.93 -29.35 -5.17
C GLU A 262 -23.26 -28.96 -5.81
N GLY A 263 -23.54 -27.67 -5.91
CA GLY A 263 -24.75 -27.21 -6.59
C GLY A 263 -24.69 -27.51 -8.09
N ASN A 264 -25.83 -27.85 -8.70
CA ASN A 264 -26.05 -27.98 -10.17
C ASN A 264 -25.66 -26.74 -11.01
N GLY A 265 -25.15 -25.68 -10.39
CA GLY A 265 -24.75 -24.42 -11.03
C GLY A 265 -23.29 -24.44 -11.50
N THR A 266 -23.07 -24.01 -12.74
CA THR A 266 -21.77 -24.00 -13.41
C THR A 266 -20.70 -23.10 -12.77
N LEU A 267 -21.08 -22.18 -11.86
CA LEU A 267 -20.20 -21.15 -11.28
C LEU A 267 -19.17 -21.72 -10.27
N LEU A 268 -19.62 -22.56 -9.34
CA LEU A 268 -18.78 -23.07 -8.23
C LEU A 268 -18.04 -24.38 -8.57
N SER A 269 -18.53 -25.11 -9.58
CA SER A 269 -17.93 -26.37 -10.05
C SER A 269 -16.72 -26.14 -10.97
N ARG A 270 -16.67 -25.03 -11.71
CA ARG A 270 -15.62 -24.75 -12.71
C ARG A 270 -14.35 -24.07 -12.16
N ASP A 271 -14.43 -23.36 -11.04
CA ASP A 271 -13.34 -22.47 -10.62
C ASP A 271 -13.16 -22.36 -9.09
N ASN A 272 -12.09 -22.98 -8.58
CA ASN A 272 -11.70 -22.91 -7.17
C ASN A 272 -11.32 -21.48 -6.72
N THR A 273 -11.05 -20.55 -7.65
CA THR A 273 -10.72 -19.17 -7.29
C THR A 273 -11.90 -18.44 -6.64
N VAL A 274 -13.13 -18.82 -6.96
CA VAL A 274 -14.34 -18.25 -6.34
C VAL A 274 -14.45 -18.70 -4.89
N LYS A 275 -14.23 -20.00 -4.63
CA LYS A 275 -14.18 -20.57 -3.29
C LYS A 275 -13.05 -19.91 -2.48
N ASP A 276 -11.85 -19.84 -3.05
CA ASP A 276 -10.66 -19.21 -2.44
C ASP A 276 -10.93 -17.77 -1.96
N ARG A 277 -11.76 -16.97 -2.65
CA ARG A 277 -12.16 -15.61 -2.19
C ARG A 277 -13.02 -15.63 -0.92
N CYS A 278 -13.93 -16.60 -0.79
CA CYS A 278 -14.70 -16.79 0.44
C CYS A 278 -13.79 -17.20 1.60
N LEU A 279 -12.81 -18.06 1.33
CA LEU A 279 -11.78 -18.42 2.31
C LEU A 279 -10.98 -17.18 2.73
N SER A 280 -10.44 -16.41 1.78
CA SER A 280 -9.74 -15.14 2.08
C SER A 280 -10.59 -14.19 2.93
N PHE A 281 -11.90 -14.12 2.69
CA PHE A 281 -12.80 -13.27 3.49
C PHE A 281 -12.99 -13.79 4.91
N ALA A 282 -13.07 -15.10 5.10
CA ALA A 282 -13.13 -15.72 6.41
C ALA A 282 -11.81 -15.52 7.17
N LEU A 283 -10.67 -15.77 6.53
CA LEU A 283 -9.34 -15.54 7.08
C LEU A 283 -9.14 -14.07 7.51
N PHE A 284 -9.59 -13.12 6.69
CA PHE A 284 -9.56 -11.70 7.03
C PHE A 284 -10.27 -11.41 8.35
N LYS A 285 -11.44 -12.03 8.58
CA LYS A 285 -12.18 -11.87 9.84
C LYS A 285 -11.45 -12.49 11.02
N LEU A 286 -10.80 -13.63 10.82
CA LEU A 286 -9.98 -14.28 11.85
C LEU A 286 -8.79 -13.40 12.21
N LEU A 287 -8.06 -12.91 11.20
CA LEU A 287 -6.90 -12.03 11.35
C LEU A 287 -7.26 -10.72 12.05
N ARG A 288 -8.42 -10.13 11.72
CA ARG A 288 -8.88 -8.88 12.32
C ARG A 288 -9.09 -8.97 13.84
N ARG A 289 -9.30 -10.16 14.41
CA ARG A 289 -9.41 -10.33 15.86
C ARG A 289 -8.11 -9.97 16.59
N ARG A 290 -6.94 -10.10 15.94
CA ARG A 290 -5.66 -9.69 16.52
C ARG A 290 -5.53 -8.17 16.74
N LEU A 291 -6.43 -7.37 16.16
CA LEU A 291 -6.48 -5.92 16.38
C LEU A 291 -7.31 -5.54 17.62
N SER A 292 -8.01 -6.48 18.25
CA SER A 292 -8.83 -6.26 19.44
C SER A 292 -8.03 -6.68 20.68
N PRO A 293 -7.58 -5.75 21.55
CA PRO A 293 -6.57 -6.02 22.58
C PRO A 293 -6.88 -7.10 23.62
N ASN A 294 -8.11 -7.62 23.74
CA ASN A 294 -8.53 -8.51 24.83
C ASN A 294 -9.31 -9.74 24.36
N LEU A 295 -9.15 -10.15 23.10
CA LEU A 295 -9.92 -11.25 22.53
C LEU A 295 -9.09 -12.54 22.44
N LEU A 296 -9.58 -13.61 23.08
CA LEU A 296 -8.94 -14.91 23.05
C LEU A 296 -8.95 -15.50 21.62
N LEU A 297 -7.78 -15.98 21.20
CA LEU A 297 -7.56 -16.71 19.96
C LEU A 297 -7.54 -18.21 20.27
N HIS A 298 -8.73 -18.81 20.37
CA HIS A 298 -8.90 -20.23 20.68
C HIS A 298 -8.20 -21.19 19.69
N GLU A 299 -7.90 -20.70 18.49
CA GLU A 299 -7.19 -21.42 17.43
C GLU A 299 -5.67 -21.51 17.62
N ARG A 300 -5.10 -20.77 18.58
CA ARG A 300 -3.65 -20.62 18.77
C ARG A 300 -2.92 -21.97 18.92
N ASP A 301 -3.50 -22.90 19.67
CA ASP A 301 -2.90 -24.21 19.95
C ASP A 301 -3.62 -25.37 19.23
N ASP A 302 -4.52 -25.05 18.30
CA ASP A 302 -5.27 -26.06 17.58
C ASP A 302 -4.45 -26.60 16.40
N ILE A 303 -4.14 -27.91 16.44
CA ILE A 303 -3.41 -28.62 15.37
C ILE A 303 -4.06 -28.45 14.00
N ARG A 304 -5.37 -28.17 13.93
CA ARG A 304 -6.09 -27.90 12.68
C ARG A 304 -5.54 -26.70 11.92
N THR A 305 -5.09 -25.66 12.62
CA THR A 305 -4.54 -24.43 12.00
C THR A 305 -3.25 -24.72 11.26
N LEU A 306 -2.36 -25.47 11.90
CA LEU A 306 -1.11 -25.93 11.31
C LEU A 306 -1.37 -26.86 10.11
N VAL A 307 -2.30 -27.82 10.25
CA VAL A 307 -2.67 -28.72 9.14
C VAL A 307 -3.32 -27.93 7.99
N PHE A 308 -4.11 -26.92 8.30
CA PHE A 308 -4.72 -26.02 7.32
C PHE A 308 -3.66 -25.27 6.51
N VAL A 309 -2.65 -24.69 7.15
CA VAL A 309 -1.56 -24.01 6.42
C VAL A 309 -0.76 -25.01 5.60
N ARG A 310 -0.33 -26.14 6.20
CA ARG A 310 0.58 -27.10 5.58
C ARG A 310 -0.05 -27.91 4.45
N ARG A 311 -1.27 -28.43 4.66
CA ARG A 311 -1.98 -29.34 3.73
C ARG A 311 -3.15 -28.67 3.01
N GLY A 312 -3.70 -27.57 3.53
CA GLY A 312 -4.80 -26.85 2.89
C GLY A 312 -4.31 -25.74 1.97
N LEU A 313 -3.65 -24.71 2.52
CA LEU A 313 -3.12 -23.57 1.76
C LEU A 313 -1.88 -23.95 0.94
N ALA A 314 -0.91 -24.62 1.56
CA ALA A 314 0.35 -25.04 0.94
C ALA A 314 0.34 -26.49 0.41
N GLY A 315 -0.79 -27.22 0.51
CA GLY A 315 -0.83 -28.65 0.18
C GLY A 315 -0.77 -29.01 -1.30
N GLY A 316 -0.93 -28.04 -2.21
CA GLY A 316 -0.83 -28.26 -3.65
C GLY A 316 0.62 -28.20 -4.18
N GLU A 317 0.81 -28.61 -5.43
CA GLU A 317 2.10 -28.43 -6.12
C GLU A 317 2.37 -26.97 -6.52
N ASP A 318 1.32 -26.15 -6.65
CA ASP A 318 1.42 -24.76 -7.05
C ASP A 318 1.44 -23.80 -5.85
N HIS A 319 2.58 -23.15 -5.64
CA HIS A 319 2.79 -22.08 -4.65
C HIS A 319 1.88 -20.86 -4.89
N LYS A 320 1.35 -20.66 -6.11
CA LYS A 320 0.55 -19.47 -6.44
C LYS A 320 -0.74 -19.38 -5.62
N ARG A 321 -1.38 -20.51 -5.29
CA ARG A 321 -2.66 -20.51 -4.57
C ARG A 321 -2.53 -19.89 -3.18
N MET A 322 -1.53 -20.33 -2.41
CA MET A 322 -1.25 -19.82 -1.07
C MET A 322 -1.06 -18.30 -1.06
N PHE A 323 -0.15 -17.79 -1.91
CA PHE A 323 0.09 -16.35 -2.01
C PHE A 323 -1.14 -15.58 -2.48
N ARG A 324 -1.93 -16.12 -3.42
CA ARG A 324 -3.17 -15.48 -3.91
C ARG A 324 -4.23 -15.36 -2.81
N VAL A 325 -4.45 -16.42 -2.02
CA VAL A 325 -5.43 -16.41 -0.93
C VAL A 325 -5.08 -15.35 0.12
N ILE A 326 -3.81 -15.30 0.54
CA ILE A 326 -3.33 -14.31 1.51
C ILE A 326 -3.30 -12.89 0.94
N GLU A 327 -2.96 -12.73 -0.35
CA GLU A 327 -3.00 -11.43 -1.02
C GLU A 327 -4.42 -10.84 -1.04
N VAL A 328 -5.43 -11.66 -1.37
CA VAL A 328 -6.84 -11.22 -1.34
C VAL A 328 -7.31 -10.96 0.09
N GLU A 329 -6.88 -11.76 1.06
CA GLU A 329 -7.15 -11.55 2.48
C GLU A 329 -6.64 -10.19 2.97
N LEU A 330 -5.36 -9.89 2.71
CA LEU A 330 -4.76 -8.60 3.04
C LEU A 330 -5.38 -7.47 2.24
N GLY A 331 -5.94 -7.77 1.06
CA GLY A 331 -6.80 -6.88 0.31
C GLY A 331 -8.06 -6.47 1.05
N PHE A 332 -8.78 -7.43 1.64
CA PHE A 332 -9.91 -7.14 2.52
C PHE A 332 -9.48 -6.34 3.75
N LEU A 333 -8.33 -6.67 4.35
CA LEU A 333 -7.81 -5.91 5.49
C LEU A 333 -7.47 -4.46 5.12
N PHE A 334 -6.80 -4.25 3.98
CA PHE A 334 -6.53 -2.94 3.44
C PHE A 334 -7.83 -2.18 3.18
N ASP A 335 -8.80 -2.81 2.53
CA ASP A 335 -10.06 -2.16 2.21
C ASP A 335 -10.81 -1.76 3.49
N PHE A 336 -10.83 -2.61 4.52
CA PHE A 336 -11.45 -2.30 5.81
C PHE A 336 -10.88 -1.04 6.49
N PHE A 337 -9.56 -0.81 6.37
CA PHE A 337 -8.90 0.35 6.97
C PHE A 337 -8.85 1.57 6.06
N TYR A 338 -8.66 1.37 4.75
CA TYR A 338 -8.27 2.41 3.80
C TYR A 338 -9.28 2.61 2.66
N ALA A 339 -9.85 1.55 2.09
CA ALA A 339 -10.83 1.66 1.01
C ALA A 339 -12.25 1.59 1.59
N ARG A 340 -12.80 2.76 1.94
CA ARG A 340 -14.08 2.82 2.64
C ARG A 340 -15.26 2.39 1.75
N TYR A 341 -15.54 1.09 1.74
CA TYR A 341 -16.76 0.52 1.19
C TYR A 341 -17.89 0.64 2.21
N PRO A 342 -19.15 0.86 1.77
CA PRO A 342 -20.30 0.84 2.65
C PRO A 342 -20.33 -0.47 3.44
N PRO A 343 -20.77 -0.44 4.71
CA PRO A 343 -20.71 -1.59 5.60
C PRO A 343 -21.35 -2.83 4.99
N PRO A 344 -20.92 -4.04 5.40
CA PRO A 344 -21.35 -5.32 4.83
C PRO A 344 -22.87 -5.52 4.82
N LYS A 345 -23.61 -4.77 5.64
CA LYS A 345 -25.08 -4.84 5.77
C LYS A 345 -25.84 -3.91 4.82
N LEU A 346 -25.22 -2.82 4.33
CA LEU A 346 -25.92 -1.85 3.48
C LEU A 346 -26.16 -2.45 2.08
N SER A 347 -27.38 -2.35 1.57
CA SER A 347 -27.69 -2.75 0.20
C SER A 347 -26.95 -1.82 -0.77
N LEU A 348 -26.65 -2.31 -1.98
CA LEU A 348 -26.08 -1.47 -3.04
C LEU A 348 -27.13 -0.52 -3.65
N ILE A 349 -28.39 -0.66 -3.22
CA ILE A 349 -29.56 0.05 -3.76
C ILE A 349 -29.38 1.58 -3.65
N PRO A 350 -29.01 2.18 -2.50
CA PRO A 350 -28.82 3.62 -2.42
C PRO A 350 -27.74 4.13 -3.39
N GLU A 351 -26.64 3.40 -3.54
CA GLU A 351 -25.55 3.76 -4.46
C GLU A 351 -25.96 3.60 -5.93
N THR A 352 -26.79 2.60 -6.26
CA THR A 352 -27.36 2.49 -7.62
C THR A 352 -28.28 3.66 -7.93
N ILE A 353 -29.15 4.05 -6.99
CA ILE A 353 -30.11 5.14 -7.16
C ILE A 353 -29.36 6.46 -7.32
N THR A 354 -28.34 6.72 -6.50
CA THR A 354 -27.57 7.96 -6.56
C THR A 354 -26.76 8.08 -7.85
N LEU A 355 -26.24 6.98 -8.39
CA LEU A 355 -25.62 6.96 -9.71
C LEU A 355 -26.64 7.29 -10.81
N VAL A 356 -27.78 6.58 -10.84
CA VAL A 356 -28.81 6.78 -11.87
C VAL A 356 -29.30 8.22 -11.86
N VAL A 357 -29.62 8.76 -10.68
CA VAL A 357 -30.05 10.16 -10.53
C VAL A 357 -28.94 11.11 -10.98
N ALA A 358 -27.68 10.89 -10.59
CA ALA A 358 -26.56 11.74 -11.03
C ALA A 358 -26.39 11.76 -12.56
N VAL A 359 -26.48 10.59 -13.21
CA VAL A 359 -26.36 10.47 -14.67
C VAL A 359 -27.54 11.14 -15.37
N VAL A 360 -28.77 10.92 -14.91
CA VAL A 360 -29.98 11.53 -15.48
C VAL A 360 -29.92 13.06 -15.36
N LEU A 361 -29.53 13.60 -14.20
CA LEU A 361 -29.37 15.05 -14.01
C LEU A 361 -28.28 15.62 -14.92
N SER A 362 -27.14 14.93 -15.04
CA SER A 362 -26.02 15.36 -15.88
C SER A 362 -26.40 15.40 -17.36
N LEU A 363 -27.10 14.37 -17.85
CA LEU A 363 -27.61 14.33 -19.23
C LEU A 363 -28.68 15.40 -19.45
N SER A 364 -29.57 15.61 -18.48
CA SER A 364 -30.61 16.64 -18.56
C SER A 364 -30.02 18.05 -18.62
N ILE A 365 -28.96 18.33 -17.87
CA ILE A 365 -28.22 19.60 -17.94
C ILE A 365 -27.54 19.75 -19.30
N LEU A 366 -26.85 18.69 -19.77
CA LEU A 366 -26.12 18.68 -21.05
C LEU A 366 -27.03 18.95 -22.26
N PHE A 367 -28.25 18.39 -22.25
CA PHE A 367 -29.25 18.54 -23.31
C PHE A 367 -30.28 19.65 -23.03
N SER A 368 -30.08 20.47 -22.00
CA SER A 368 -31.05 21.53 -21.70
C SER A 368 -31.06 22.62 -22.79
N PRO A 369 -32.21 23.30 -23.01
CA PRO A 369 -32.34 24.35 -24.02
C PRO A 369 -31.28 25.45 -23.93
N ALA A 370 -30.84 25.79 -22.72
CA ALA A 370 -29.79 26.77 -22.44
C ALA A 370 -28.43 26.38 -23.08
N PHE A 371 -28.15 25.09 -23.23
CA PHE A 371 -26.91 24.57 -23.82
C PHE A 371 -27.04 24.21 -25.30
N LEU A 372 -28.22 23.78 -25.76
CA LEU A 372 -28.48 23.42 -27.15
C LEU A 372 -28.81 24.62 -28.05
N ARG A 373 -29.46 25.66 -27.50
CA ARG A 373 -29.81 26.90 -28.21
C ARG A 373 -28.83 28.04 -27.92
N TYR A 374 -27.64 27.73 -27.43
CA TYR A 374 -26.61 28.72 -27.20
C TYR A 374 -26.10 29.26 -28.57
N GLN A 375 -26.74 30.31 -29.06
CA GLN A 375 -26.27 31.13 -30.16
C GLN A 375 -25.36 32.21 -29.59
N SER A 376 -24.20 32.43 -30.25
CA SER A 376 -23.32 33.56 -29.98
C SER A 376 -24.17 34.84 -29.83
N PRO A 377 -24.12 35.55 -28.70
CA PRO A 377 -24.85 36.79 -28.54
C PRO A 377 -24.13 37.88 -29.34
N HIS A 378 -24.30 37.87 -30.66
CA HIS A 378 -23.89 38.97 -31.52
C HIS A 378 -25.02 39.98 -31.78
N SER A 379 -26.18 39.80 -31.16
CA SER A 379 -27.28 40.75 -31.29
C SER A 379 -28.23 40.73 -30.09
N GLN A 380 -27.84 41.42 -29.00
CA GLN A 380 -28.74 42.12 -28.07
C GLN A 380 -27.91 42.70 -26.91
N ALA A 381 -27.13 43.73 -27.23
CA ALA A 381 -26.85 44.77 -26.24
C ALA A 381 -28.18 45.50 -25.95
N TRP A 382 -28.27 46.15 -24.79
CA TRP A 382 -29.38 46.99 -24.31
C TRP A 382 -30.42 46.33 -23.39
N ALA A 383 -29.95 45.76 -22.28
CA ALA A 383 -30.62 45.90 -20.98
C ALA A 383 -29.63 45.65 -19.82
N GLY A 384 -29.18 46.73 -19.15
CA GLY A 384 -28.65 46.71 -17.78
C GLY A 384 -27.18 46.32 -17.56
N ASN A 385 -26.28 47.31 -17.60
CA ASN A 385 -24.97 47.48 -16.91
C ASN A 385 -23.97 46.31 -16.70
N ARG A 386 -24.15 45.12 -17.30
CA ARG A 386 -23.18 44.01 -17.21
C ARG A 386 -22.94 43.40 -18.59
N SER A 387 -21.68 43.38 -19.03
CA SER A 387 -21.28 42.73 -20.29
C SER A 387 -21.29 41.21 -20.11
N PHE A 388 -21.95 40.51 -21.04
CA PHE A 388 -21.92 39.05 -21.12
C PHE A 388 -20.67 38.65 -21.90
N VAL A 389 -19.74 37.96 -21.25
CA VAL A 389 -18.46 37.52 -21.84
C VAL A 389 -18.47 36.01 -21.83
N THR A 390 -18.53 35.41 -23.01
CA THR A 390 -18.58 33.96 -23.20
C THR A 390 -17.84 33.60 -24.47
N THR A 391 -17.03 32.55 -24.38
CA THR A 391 -16.20 32.06 -25.47
C THR A 391 -16.67 30.67 -25.88
N GLY A 392 -16.38 30.24 -27.13
CA GLY A 392 -16.65 28.86 -27.55
C GLY A 392 -15.89 27.81 -26.72
N VAL A 393 -14.81 28.23 -26.06
CA VAL A 393 -14.02 27.41 -25.14
C VAL A 393 -14.84 27.07 -23.88
N ASP A 394 -15.64 28.00 -23.36
CA ASP A 394 -16.46 27.77 -22.15
C ASP A 394 -17.46 26.62 -22.33
N ILE A 395 -18.07 26.52 -23.52
CA ILE A 395 -19.06 25.47 -23.83
C ILE A 395 -18.36 24.11 -23.90
N TRP A 396 -17.21 24.06 -24.57
CA TRP A 396 -16.39 22.85 -24.66
C TRP A 396 -15.93 22.40 -23.28
N LEU A 397 -15.43 23.34 -22.46
CA LEU A 397 -15.03 23.08 -21.08
C LEU A 397 -16.19 22.55 -20.24
N THR A 398 -17.38 23.15 -20.35
CA THR A 398 -18.57 22.67 -19.61
C THR A 398 -18.95 21.25 -20.01
N ARG A 399 -18.99 20.94 -21.31
CA ARG A 399 -19.27 19.57 -21.79
C ARG A 399 -18.22 18.59 -21.27
N PHE A 400 -16.95 18.97 -21.29
CA PHE A 400 -15.85 18.17 -20.75
C PHE A 400 -16.01 17.89 -19.25
N VAL A 401 -16.32 18.91 -18.44
CA VAL A 401 -16.52 18.76 -16.99
C VAL A 401 -17.69 17.82 -16.67
N ILE A 402 -18.81 17.94 -17.39
CA ILE A 402 -19.98 17.06 -17.22
C ILE A 402 -19.63 15.62 -17.61
N ALA A 403 -19.00 15.41 -18.77
CA ALA A 403 -18.59 14.09 -19.24
C ALA A 403 -17.60 13.43 -18.27
N LEU A 404 -16.63 14.21 -17.76
CA LEU A 404 -15.67 13.76 -16.77
C LEU A 404 -16.38 13.35 -15.47
N PHE A 405 -17.31 14.16 -14.96
CA PHE A 405 -18.09 13.82 -13.76
C PHE A 405 -18.83 12.48 -13.92
N VAL A 406 -19.54 12.28 -15.05
CA VAL A 406 -20.24 11.01 -15.33
C VAL A 406 -19.27 9.83 -15.39
N MET A 407 -18.13 10.00 -16.07
CA MET A 407 -17.07 8.98 -16.12
C MET A 407 -16.53 8.62 -14.74
N LEU A 408 -16.25 9.61 -13.89
CA LEU A 408 -15.74 9.39 -12.53
C LEU A 408 -16.79 8.71 -11.63
N GLN A 409 -18.07 9.09 -11.72
CA GLN A 409 -19.16 8.45 -10.99
C GLN A 409 -19.36 6.99 -11.43
N LEU A 410 -19.32 6.72 -12.74
CA LEU A 410 -19.40 5.37 -13.27
C LEU A 410 -18.21 4.51 -12.81
N PHE A 411 -16.99 5.07 -12.86
CA PHE A 411 -15.78 4.37 -12.40
C PHE A 411 -15.86 4.00 -10.90
N GLN A 412 -16.31 4.93 -10.04
CA GLN A 412 -16.48 4.68 -8.60
C GLN A 412 -17.52 3.58 -8.34
N TYR A 413 -18.65 3.64 -9.04
CA TYR A 413 -19.69 2.63 -8.94
C TYR A 413 -19.21 1.24 -9.41
N LEU A 414 -18.52 1.18 -10.56
CA LEU A 414 -17.94 -0.06 -11.06
C LEU A 414 -16.88 -0.61 -10.10
N SER A 415 -16.07 0.25 -9.48
CA SER A 415 -15.12 -0.15 -8.43
C SER A 415 -15.81 -0.77 -7.22
N LEU A 416 -17.02 -0.30 -6.86
CA LEU A 416 -17.82 -0.85 -5.76
C LEU A 416 -18.45 -2.21 -6.15
N VAL A 417 -19.09 -2.30 -7.32
CA VAL A 417 -19.76 -3.52 -7.79
C VAL A 417 -18.76 -4.63 -8.09
N LEU A 418 -17.63 -4.31 -8.70
CA LEU A 418 -16.58 -5.27 -9.03
C LEU A 418 -15.59 -5.50 -7.87
N SER A 419 -15.85 -4.94 -6.69
CA SER A 419 -15.05 -5.19 -5.49
C SER A 419 -15.18 -6.63 -5.02
N ASP A 420 -14.10 -7.15 -4.45
CA ASP A 420 -14.10 -8.51 -3.88
C ASP A 420 -15.10 -8.65 -2.71
N TRP A 421 -15.36 -7.55 -1.98
CA TRP A 421 -16.39 -7.50 -0.93
C TRP A 421 -17.79 -7.78 -1.48
N HIS A 422 -18.15 -7.10 -2.57
CA HIS A 422 -19.46 -7.27 -3.19
C HIS A 422 -19.61 -8.68 -3.77
N LYS A 423 -18.55 -9.20 -4.40
CA LYS A 423 -18.52 -10.56 -4.95
C LYS A 423 -18.80 -11.62 -3.88
N VAL A 424 -18.11 -11.58 -2.74
CA VAL A 424 -18.37 -12.52 -1.64
C VAL A 424 -19.80 -12.37 -1.12
N LYS A 425 -20.30 -11.13 -0.96
CA LYS A 425 -21.68 -10.88 -0.50
C LYS A 425 -22.74 -11.44 -1.45
N MET A 426 -22.55 -11.25 -2.75
CA MET A 426 -23.47 -11.76 -3.77
C MET A 426 -23.44 -13.28 -3.84
N LEU A 427 -22.26 -13.89 -3.70
CA LEU A 427 -22.13 -15.33 -3.62
C LEU A 427 -22.81 -15.91 -2.37
N CYS A 428 -22.61 -15.31 -1.19
CA CYS A 428 -23.30 -15.73 0.02
C CYS A 428 -24.84 -15.61 -0.12
N ARG A 429 -25.35 -14.56 -0.77
CA ARG A 429 -26.79 -14.43 -1.06
C ARG A 429 -27.31 -15.50 -2.02
N TYR A 430 -26.52 -15.82 -3.04
CA TYR A 430 -26.82 -16.90 -3.98
C TYR A 430 -26.86 -18.27 -3.28
N LEU A 431 -25.97 -18.52 -2.32
CA LEU A 431 -25.96 -19.75 -1.53
C LEU A 431 -27.14 -19.84 -0.55
N ARG A 432 -27.55 -18.72 0.04
CA ARG A 432 -28.67 -18.68 1.00
C ARG A 432 -30.05 -18.81 0.37
N LYS A 433 -30.23 -18.31 -0.87
CA LYS A 433 -31.53 -18.28 -1.54
C LYS A 433 -31.61 -19.35 -2.63
N PRO A 434 -32.32 -20.47 -2.41
CA PRO A 434 -32.50 -21.49 -3.46
C PRO A 434 -33.24 -20.94 -4.67
N SER A 435 -34.10 -19.92 -4.50
CA SER A 435 -34.77 -19.24 -5.62
C SER A 435 -33.82 -18.52 -6.58
N TRP A 436 -32.56 -18.30 -6.22
CA TRP A 436 -31.56 -17.70 -7.11
C TRP A 436 -30.86 -18.75 -7.99
N GLN A 437 -30.95 -20.02 -7.60
CA GLN A 437 -30.29 -21.14 -8.27
C GLN A 437 -31.13 -21.57 -9.49
N GLY A 438 -30.55 -21.61 -10.68
CA GLY A 438 -31.26 -21.96 -11.93
C GLY A 438 -31.71 -20.76 -12.79
N HIS A 439 -31.60 -19.52 -12.31
CA HIS A 439 -31.82 -18.34 -13.15
C HIS A 439 -30.60 -18.05 -14.04
N ARG A 440 -30.68 -18.42 -15.32
CA ARG A 440 -29.57 -18.27 -16.30
C ARG A 440 -28.99 -16.87 -16.38
N ILE A 441 -29.82 -15.82 -16.35
CA ILE A 441 -29.38 -14.43 -16.43
C ILE A 441 -28.57 -14.03 -15.19
N LEU A 442 -29.05 -14.42 -14.01
CA LEU A 442 -28.40 -14.11 -12.74
C LEU A 442 -27.05 -14.83 -12.63
N GLU A 443 -27.00 -16.11 -13.01
CA GLU A 443 -25.76 -16.88 -13.07
C GLU A 443 -24.75 -16.27 -14.06
N TRP A 444 -25.23 -15.82 -15.23
CA TRP A 444 -24.40 -15.13 -16.21
C TRP A 444 -23.87 -13.79 -15.68
N LEU A 445 -24.70 -12.99 -15.01
CA LEU A 445 -24.28 -11.73 -14.39
C LEU A 445 -23.26 -11.95 -13.26
N LEU A 446 -23.49 -12.97 -12.40
CA LEU A 446 -22.54 -13.36 -11.37
C LEU A 446 -21.21 -13.79 -12.02
N TRP A 447 -21.25 -14.65 -13.03
CA TRP A 447 -20.08 -15.11 -13.76
C TRP A 447 -19.29 -13.96 -14.39
N LEU A 448 -19.98 -13.02 -15.05
CA LEU A 448 -19.36 -11.83 -15.63
C LEU A 448 -18.70 -10.97 -14.55
N MET A 449 -19.39 -10.74 -13.43
CA MET A 449 -18.86 -9.98 -12.30
C MET A 449 -17.62 -10.64 -11.69
N PHE A 450 -17.60 -11.97 -11.54
CA PHE A 450 -16.44 -12.68 -11.00
C PHE A 450 -15.23 -12.62 -11.96
N ARG A 451 -15.46 -12.61 -13.28
CA ARG A 451 -14.40 -12.44 -14.29
C ARG A 451 -13.93 -11.00 -14.46
N ALA A 452 -14.83 -10.03 -14.31
CA ALA A 452 -14.49 -8.62 -14.41
C ALA A 452 -13.83 -8.14 -13.10
N THR A 453 -12.54 -7.84 -13.15
CA THR A 453 -11.79 -7.26 -12.02
C THR A 453 -11.15 -5.95 -12.44
N LEU A 454 -11.60 -4.84 -11.83
CA LEU A 454 -10.93 -3.54 -11.96
C LEU A 454 -9.60 -3.49 -11.20
N THR A 455 -9.47 -4.25 -10.12
CA THR A 455 -8.26 -4.36 -9.31
C THR A 455 -7.56 -5.68 -9.60
N THR A 456 -6.52 -5.66 -10.44
CA THR A 456 -5.83 -6.87 -10.91
C THR A 456 -4.88 -7.50 -9.88
N SER A 457 -4.43 -6.76 -8.87
CA SER A 457 -3.56 -7.28 -7.79
C SER A 457 -3.61 -6.41 -6.53
N TYR A 458 -3.54 -7.03 -5.35
CA TYR A 458 -3.51 -6.37 -4.04
C TYR A 458 -2.09 -6.09 -3.53
N TRP A 459 -1.12 -6.80 -4.08
CA TRP A 459 0.28 -6.68 -3.70
C TRP A 459 1.16 -6.44 -4.93
N SER A 460 2.05 -5.46 -4.85
CA SER A 460 3.02 -5.15 -5.94
C SER A 460 3.93 -6.33 -6.34
N ASN A 461 3.89 -7.46 -5.63
CA ASN A 461 4.78 -8.62 -5.79
C ASN A 461 6.25 -8.22 -5.82
N SER A 462 6.60 -7.19 -5.04
CA SER A 462 7.94 -6.63 -4.98
C SER A 462 8.50 -6.69 -3.56
N VAL A 463 9.80 -6.97 -3.47
CA VAL A 463 10.56 -7.00 -2.22
C VAL A 463 11.64 -5.94 -2.23
N GLY A 464 11.80 -5.26 -1.11
CA GLY A 464 12.93 -4.34 -0.90
C GLY A 464 14.24 -5.11 -0.88
N GLN A 465 15.30 -4.49 -1.39
CA GLN A 465 16.63 -5.06 -1.46
C GLN A 465 17.62 -4.02 -0.95
N TYR A 466 18.36 -4.41 0.07
CA TYR A 466 19.42 -3.62 0.67
C TYR A 466 20.61 -4.52 0.95
N SER A 467 21.74 -4.23 0.32
CA SER A 467 23.00 -4.91 0.60
C SER A 467 23.90 -3.95 1.37
N LEU A 468 24.19 -4.30 2.63
CA LEU A 468 24.91 -3.43 3.57
C LEU A 468 26.28 -3.01 3.03
N LEU A 469 27.11 -3.97 2.64
CA LEU A 469 28.48 -3.72 2.18
C LEU A 469 28.52 -2.85 0.91
N HIS A 470 27.66 -3.19 -0.06
CA HIS A 470 27.55 -2.42 -1.31
C HIS A 470 26.99 -1.00 -1.10
N ALA A 471 26.07 -0.82 -0.15
CA ALA A 471 25.52 0.50 0.16
C ALA A 471 26.59 1.42 0.77
N CYS A 472 27.43 0.90 1.67
CA CYS A 472 28.56 1.63 2.25
C CYS A 472 29.53 2.11 1.17
N LEU A 473 29.89 1.24 0.21
CA LEU A 473 30.76 1.59 -0.92
C LEU A 473 30.16 2.65 -1.87
N LYS A 474 28.82 2.71 -2.00
CA LYS A 474 28.12 3.66 -2.89
C LYS A 474 27.94 5.05 -2.24
N ASN A 475 27.83 5.12 -0.92
CA ASN A 475 27.56 6.35 -0.18
C ASN A 475 28.71 7.37 -0.32
N GLU A 476 29.96 6.89 -0.31
CA GLU A 476 31.17 7.70 -0.57
C GLU A 476 31.12 8.46 -1.91
N ARG A 477 30.34 7.96 -2.88
CA ARG A 477 30.27 8.53 -4.24
C ARG A 477 29.18 9.55 -4.46
N SER A 478 28.30 9.79 -3.49
CA SER A 478 27.09 10.57 -3.76
C SER A 478 27.41 12.05 -4.01
N CYS A 479 27.07 12.59 -5.19
CA CYS A 479 27.08 14.04 -5.43
C CYS A 479 26.23 14.80 -4.40
N LEU A 480 25.22 14.13 -3.83
CA LEU A 480 24.37 14.61 -2.73
C LEU A 480 25.17 14.92 -1.45
N ALA A 481 26.30 14.25 -1.21
CA ALA A 481 27.21 14.62 -0.13
C ALA A 481 27.75 16.05 -0.31
N ARG A 482 27.98 16.47 -1.57
CA ARG A 482 28.51 17.80 -1.95
C ARG A 482 27.47 18.91 -2.04
N VAL A 483 26.16 18.61 -2.11
CA VAL A 483 25.10 19.63 -2.14
C VAL A 483 24.89 20.22 -0.73
N PRO A 484 24.70 21.53 -0.51
CA PRO A 484 24.49 22.11 0.82
C PRO A 484 23.05 21.91 1.33
N LEU A 485 22.55 20.68 1.30
CA LEU A 485 21.25 20.31 1.89
C LEU A 485 21.41 20.03 3.39
N HIS A 486 20.38 20.37 4.17
CA HIS A 486 20.30 20.04 5.60
C HIS A 486 20.51 18.52 5.81
N LYS A 487 21.21 18.14 6.90
CA LYS A 487 21.61 16.74 7.19
C LYS A 487 20.43 15.77 7.14
N TRP A 488 19.26 16.20 7.63
CA TRP A 488 18.03 15.41 7.57
C TRP A 488 17.54 15.12 6.14
N ILE A 489 17.60 16.11 5.25
CA ILE A 489 17.17 15.95 3.84
C ILE A 489 18.16 15.05 3.10
N LYS A 490 19.47 15.20 3.34
CA LYS A 490 20.49 14.29 2.81
C LYS A 490 20.28 12.86 3.29
N GLY A 491 20.03 12.67 4.58
CA GLY A 491 19.75 11.36 5.18
C GLY A 491 18.52 10.69 4.54
N GLY A 492 17.44 11.44 4.36
CA GLY A 492 16.23 10.98 3.67
C GLY A 492 16.50 10.56 2.21
N LEU A 493 17.19 11.40 1.43
CA LEU A 493 17.52 11.09 0.03
C LEU A 493 18.47 9.89 -0.11
N ASN A 494 19.48 9.78 0.76
CA ASN A 494 20.41 8.66 0.75
C ASN A 494 19.69 7.36 1.06
N ARG A 495 18.77 7.36 2.04
CA ARG A 495 17.94 6.21 2.39
C ARG A 495 17.05 5.74 1.22
N ILE A 496 16.51 6.67 0.44
CA ILE A 496 15.73 6.35 -0.77
C ILE A 496 16.64 5.78 -1.88
N ARG A 497 17.88 6.28 -2.02
CA ARG A 497 18.83 5.88 -3.07
C ARG A 497 19.51 4.53 -2.82
N THR A 498 19.70 4.14 -1.56
CA THR A 498 20.38 2.89 -1.19
C THR A 498 19.48 1.67 -1.27
N VAL A 499 18.16 1.87 -1.18
CA VAL A 499 17.17 0.81 -1.30
C VAL A 499 16.78 0.63 -2.77
N SER A 500 16.77 -0.62 -3.22
CA SER A 500 16.18 -1.00 -4.51
C SER A 500 14.99 -1.94 -4.29
N HIS A 501 14.16 -2.10 -5.30
CA HIS A 501 13.04 -3.04 -5.27
C HIS A 501 13.13 -3.96 -6.47
N ARG A 502 12.93 -5.26 -6.24
CA ARG A 502 12.82 -6.28 -7.30
C ARG A 502 11.49 -7.00 -7.19
N THR A 503 11.00 -7.52 -8.31
CA THR A 503 9.88 -8.47 -8.28
C THR A 503 10.31 -9.73 -7.52
N LEU A 504 9.45 -10.26 -6.66
CA LEU A 504 9.74 -11.46 -5.89
C LEU A 504 9.95 -12.64 -6.85
N PRO A 505 11.14 -13.27 -6.84
CA PRO A 505 11.42 -14.41 -7.70
C PRO A 505 10.51 -15.60 -7.42
N VAL A 506 10.22 -16.37 -8.46
CA VAL A 506 9.42 -17.60 -8.35
C VAL A 506 10.15 -18.64 -7.51
N SER A 507 11.47 -18.70 -7.62
CA SER A 507 12.39 -19.52 -6.81
C SER A 507 12.19 -19.28 -5.31
N VAL A 508 12.12 -18.01 -4.88
CA VAL A 508 11.87 -17.64 -3.48
C VAL A 508 10.48 -18.08 -3.02
N LYS A 509 9.44 -17.87 -3.84
CA LYS A 509 8.08 -18.33 -3.51
C LYS A 509 8.03 -19.85 -3.35
N ARG A 510 8.74 -20.59 -4.21
CA ARG A 510 8.84 -22.05 -4.17
C ARG A 510 9.59 -22.51 -2.92
N ALA A 511 10.72 -21.91 -2.57
CA ALA A 511 11.50 -22.26 -1.39
C ALA A 511 10.69 -22.06 -0.09
N ILE A 512 9.96 -20.95 0.02
CA ILE A 512 9.05 -20.69 1.15
C ILE A 512 7.93 -21.74 1.18
N HIS A 513 7.31 -22.03 0.04
CA HIS A 513 6.24 -23.04 -0.07
C HIS A 513 6.71 -24.44 0.37
N LEU A 514 7.91 -24.85 -0.03
CA LEU A 514 8.49 -26.14 0.36
C LEU A 514 8.72 -26.25 1.87
N LEU A 515 9.25 -25.20 2.51
CA LEU A 515 9.44 -25.21 3.97
C LEU A 515 8.09 -25.21 4.70
N LEU A 516 7.12 -24.41 4.27
CA LEU A 516 5.77 -24.38 4.85
C LEU A 516 5.04 -25.73 4.75
N ARG A 517 5.28 -26.50 3.68
CA ARG A 517 4.72 -27.86 3.50
C ARG A 517 5.44 -28.91 4.36
N SER A 518 6.66 -28.63 4.80
CA SER A 518 7.49 -29.57 5.57
C SER A 518 7.04 -29.69 7.04
N GLU A 519 7.59 -30.66 7.75
CA GLU A 519 7.41 -30.81 9.21
C GLU A 519 8.16 -29.74 10.00
N TRP A 520 8.99 -28.95 9.34
CA TRP A 520 9.89 -28.02 10.01
C TRP A 520 9.18 -26.79 10.54
N LEU A 521 8.02 -26.47 9.96
CA LEU A 521 7.20 -25.32 10.35
C LEU A 521 6.87 -25.33 11.85
N THR A 522 6.68 -26.51 12.46
CA THR A 522 6.25 -26.64 13.86
C THR A 522 7.29 -26.25 14.90
N ASN A 523 8.56 -26.14 14.51
CA ASN A 523 9.63 -25.88 15.44
C ASN A 523 10.76 -25.14 14.71
N LEU A 524 10.38 -23.97 14.19
CA LEU A 524 11.30 -22.94 13.68
C LEU A 524 12.21 -22.48 14.81
N LYS A 525 13.54 -22.43 14.59
CA LYS A 525 14.51 -22.04 15.63
C LYS A 525 15.60 -21.11 15.09
N TYR A 526 15.21 -20.04 14.39
CA TYR A 526 16.14 -19.05 13.83
C TYR A 526 17.33 -19.64 13.05
N GLY A 527 17.13 -20.78 12.38
CA GLY A 527 18.15 -21.44 11.57
C GLY A 527 18.80 -22.68 12.19
N ASP A 528 18.61 -22.93 13.50
CA ASP A 528 19.21 -24.09 14.15
C ASP A 528 18.80 -25.42 13.54
N ARG A 529 17.57 -25.51 13.00
CA ARG A 529 17.15 -26.73 12.32
C ARG A 529 17.89 -26.95 11.02
N THR A 530 18.08 -25.88 10.25
CA THR A 530 18.92 -25.94 9.05
C THR A 530 20.35 -26.33 9.41
N LEU A 531 20.91 -25.78 10.50
CA LEU A 531 22.22 -26.19 11.02
C LEU A 531 22.26 -27.67 11.44
N GLN A 532 21.23 -28.14 12.13
CA GLN A 532 21.13 -29.53 12.59
C GLN A 532 21.06 -30.51 11.42
N ARG A 533 20.24 -30.23 10.40
CA ARG A 533 20.11 -31.08 9.21
C ARG A 533 21.44 -31.25 8.47
N ASN A 534 22.22 -30.18 8.41
CA ASN A 534 23.49 -30.15 7.70
C ASN A 534 24.67 -30.56 8.59
N ASN A 535 24.42 -31.07 9.81
CA ASN A 535 25.42 -31.46 10.80
C ASN A 535 26.41 -30.34 11.16
N MET A 536 25.95 -29.08 11.16
CA MET A 536 26.78 -27.90 11.47
C MET A 536 26.38 -27.21 12.78
N LEU A 537 25.38 -27.72 13.49
CA LEU A 537 24.88 -27.10 14.71
C LEU A 537 25.97 -26.95 15.79
N GLN A 538 26.78 -27.98 16.02
CA GLN A 538 27.84 -27.94 17.04
C GLN A 538 28.91 -26.87 16.78
N ASP A 539 29.07 -26.44 15.53
CA ASP A 539 30.11 -25.50 15.15
C ASP A 539 29.61 -24.06 14.99
N LEU A 540 28.33 -23.90 14.65
CA LEU A 540 27.71 -22.65 14.22
C LEU A 540 26.54 -22.21 15.09
N ASP A 541 26.23 -22.91 16.18
CA ASP A 541 25.21 -22.55 17.17
C ASP A 541 25.40 -21.13 17.73
N TRP A 542 26.66 -20.68 17.87
CA TRP A 542 26.99 -19.33 18.30
C TRP A 542 26.41 -18.27 17.35
N SER A 543 26.31 -18.55 16.05
CA SER A 543 25.83 -17.58 15.04
C SER A 543 24.34 -17.27 15.22
N THR A 544 23.57 -18.23 15.73
CA THR A 544 22.13 -18.13 15.96
C THR A 544 21.81 -17.75 17.41
N SER A 545 22.66 -18.05 18.38
CA SER A 545 22.38 -17.87 19.82
C SER A 545 23.06 -16.65 20.49
N ARG A 546 24.26 -16.23 20.02
CA ARG A 546 25.13 -15.22 20.69
C ARG A 546 24.45 -13.88 20.98
N TYR A 547 23.65 -13.38 20.05
CA TYR A 547 23.07 -12.04 20.11
C TYR A 547 21.73 -12.02 20.86
N LYS A 548 21.75 -11.93 22.19
CA LYS A 548 20.53 -11.97 23.02
C LYS A 548 19.70 -10.69 22.98
N HIS A 549 20.33 -9.51 22.92
CA HIS A 549 19.64 -8.22 22.98
C HIS A 549 19.19 -7.75 21.58
N GLY A 550 17.91 -7.39 21.44
CA GLY A 550 17.29 -6.97 20.17
C GLY A 550 16.77 -8.11 19.27
N GLY A 551 16.66 -9.34 19.77
CA GLY A 551 16.07 -10.48 19.07
C GLY A 551 16.98 -11.09 18.00
N ALA A 552 16.43 -11.41 16.82
CA ALA A 552 17.16 -12.04 15.72
C ALA A 552 18.11 -11.08 14.97
N MET A 553 18.13 -9.79 15.30
CA MET A 553 18.79 -8.76 14.48
C MET A 553 20.29 -8.99 14.29
N GLY A 554 21.03 -9.31 15.36
CA GLY A 554 22.48 -9.55 15.28
C GLY A 554 22.79 -10.75 14.40
N SER A 555 22.08 -11.85 14.61
CA SER A 555 22.19 -13.06 13.79
C SER A 555 21.88 -12.77 12.31
N ILE A 556 20.78 -12.06 12.01
CA ILE A 556 20.45 -11.66 10.63
C ILE A 556 21.59 -10.84 10.00
N LEU A 557 22.19 -9.90 10.73
CA LEU A 557 23.27 -9.08 10.20
C LEU A 557 24.56 -9.88 9.96
N VAL A 558 24.93 -10.77 10.89
CA VAL A 558 26.08 -11.68 10.75
C VAL A 558 25.90 -12.58 9.52
N TRP A 559 24.74 -13.24 9.40
CA TRP A 559 24.42 -14.08 8.24
C TRP A 559 24.34 -13.26 6.95
N HIS A 560 23.86 -12.01 6.99
CA HIS A 560 23.81 -11.13 5.83
C HIS A 560 25.22 -10.80 5.31
N ILE A 561 26.13 -10.40 6.20
CA ILE A 561 27.52 -10.13 5.86
C ILE A 561 28.15 -11.39 5.26
N ALA A 562 28.02 -12.54 5.94
CA ALA A 562 28.59 -13.80 5.46
C ALA A 562 28.06 -14.19 4.07
N THR A 563 26.75 -14.10 3.85
CA THR A 563 26.11 -14.41 2.57
C THR A 563 26.56 -13.45 1.46
N THR A 564 26.73 -12.16 1.78
CA THR A 564 27.25 -11.20 0.79
C THR A 564 28.69 -11.48 0.41
N ILE A 565 29.55 -11.94 1.35
CA ILE A 565 30.93 -12.32 1.03
C ILE A 565 30.96 -13.62 0.20
N CYS A 566 30.12 -14.63 0.52
CA CYS A 566 29.94 -15.82 -0.33
C CYS A 566 29.57 -15.44 -1.78
N ASP A 567 28.66 -14.47 -1.95
CA ASP A 567 28.22 -14.02 -3.27
C ASP A 567 29.37 -13.37 -4.06
N MET A 568 30.27 -12.65 -3.38
CA MET A 568 31.47 -12.07 -3.99
C MET A 568 32.54 -13.13 -4.30
N GLU A 569 32.76 -14.09 -3.41
CA GLU A 569 33.68 -15.23 -3.63
C GLU A 569 33.33 -15.98 -4.90
N THR A 570 32.05 -16.32 -5.05
CA THR A 570 31.54 -17.04 -6.23
C THR A 570 31.60 -16.20 -7.51
N ALA A 571 31.42 -14.88 -7.41
CA ALA A 571 31.63 -13.99 -8.55
C ALA A 571 33.11 -13.91 -8.97
N SER A 572 34.03 -13.88 -7.99
CA SER A 572 35.48 -13.80 -8.21
C SER A 572 36.07 -15.07 -8.84
N ARG A 573 35.57 -16.26 -8.45
CA ARG A 573 36.12 -17.55 -8.91
C ARG A 573 35.76 -17.96 -10.34
N GLY A 574 34.80 -17.28 -10.98
CA GLY A 574 34.40 -17.52 -12.38
C GLY A 574 33.62 -18.82 -12.60
N ALA A 575 32.49 -18.76 -13.32
CA ALA A 575 31.63 -19.91 -13.58
C ALA A 575 32.23 -20.87 -14.63
N LYS A 576 32.97 -21.89 -14.19
CA LYS A 576 33.27 -23.08 -15.01
C LYS A 576 32.45 -24.26 -14.48
N LYS A 577 31.25 -24.56 -15.03
CA LYS A 577 30.57 -25.87 -14.87
C LYS A 577 29.28 -26.06 -15.69
N GLN A 578 28.94 -27.35 -15.89
CA GLN A 578 27.82 -27.95 -16.66
C GLN A 578 26.45 -27.26 -16.49
N GLN A 579 25.68 -27.21 -17.59
CA GLN A 579 24.50 -26.37 -17.78
C GLN A 579 23.30 -26.63 -16.83
N LEU A 580 23.07 -27.87 -16.39
CA LEU A 580 21.93 -28.22 -15.52
C LEU A 580 22.22 -27.98 -14.03
N ALA A 581 23.40 -28.38 -13.55
CA ALA A 581 23.83 -28.12 -12.18
C ALA A 581 23.97 -26.60 -11.94
N ALA A 582 24.44 -25.86 -12.95
CA ALA A 582 24.52 -24.40 -12.89
C ALA A 582 23.14 -23.73 -12.65
N ALA A 583 22.06 -24.29 -13.20
CA ALA A 583 20.72 -23.71 -13.04
C ALA A 583 20.18 -23.85 -11.60
N ILE A 584 20.33 -25.03 -10.97
CA ILE A 584 19.90 -25.25 -9.58
C ILE A 584 20.73 -24.41 -8.61
N ILE A 585 22.05 -24.32 -8.84
CA ILE A 585 22.95 -23.48 -8.04
C ILE A 585 22.54 -22.01 -8.17
N ALA A 586 22.24 -21.54 -9.38
CA ALA A 586 21.77 -20.18 -9.61
C ALA A 586 20.42 -19.90 -8.93
N GLU A 587 19.50 -20.87 -8.92
CA GLU A 587 18.21 -20.75 -8.22
C GLU A 587 18.42 -20.58 -6.71
N ASN A 588 19.19 -21.46 -6.08
CA ASN A 588 19.47 -21.40 -4.64
C ASN A 588 20.24 -20.14 -4.25
N ARG A 589 21.22 -19.72 -5.07
CA ARG A 589 21.92 -18.44 -4.91
C ARG A 589 20.97 -17.26 -5.00
N GLU A 590 20.04 -17.27 -5.95
CA GLU A 590 19.02 -16.21 -6.06
C GLU A 590 18.14 -16.15 -4.82
N VAL A 591 17.71 -17.29 -4.28
CA VAL A 591 16.91 -17.35 -3.05
C VAL A 591 17.66 -16.76 -1.87
N ALA A 592 18.88 -17.26 -1.60
CA ALA A 592 19.69 -16.83 -0.47
C ALA A 592 19.99 -15.33 -0.52
N THR A 593 20.48 -14.83 -1.66
CA THR A 593 20.82 -13.40 -1.82
C THR A 593 19.58 -12.49 -1.76
N THR A 594 18.45 -12.91 -2.34
CA THR A 594 17.20 -12.12 -2.30
C THR A 594 16.67 -11.98 -0.89
N LEU A 595 16.61 -13.10 -0.14
CA LEU A 595 16.09 -13.12 1.22
C LEU A 595 17.04 -12.42 2.18
N SER A 596 18.35 -12.61 2.03
CA SER A 596 19.38 -11.90 2.80
C SER A 596 19.25 -10.37 2.65
N ASN A 597 19.21 -9.88 1.41
CA ASN A 597 19.04 -8.46 1.11
C ASN A 597 17.66 -7.93 1.56
N TYR A 598 16.64 -8.78 1.59
CA TYR A 598 15.30 -8.41 2.06
C TYR A 598 15.26 -8.26 3.58
N CYS A 599 15.83 -9.20 4.34
CA CYS A 599 15.93 -9.11 5.80
C CYS A 599 16.75 -7.89 6.23
N ALA A 600 17.87 -7.62 5.56
CA ALA A 600 18.65 -6.40 5.80
C ALA A 600 17.85 -5.12 5.45
N TYR A 601 17.06 -5.14 4.38
CA TYR A 601 16.13 -4.05 4.05
C TYR A 601 15.08 -3.83 5.14
N LEU A 602 14.51 -4.90 5.71
CA LEU A 602 13.53 -4.77 6.79
C LEU A 602 14.15 -4.10 8.02
N LEU A 603 15.34 -4.53 8.46
CA LEU A 603 16.04 -3.89 9.58
C LEU A 603 16.37 -2.41 9.28
N PHE A 604 16.74 -2.09 8.05
CA PHE A 604 17.10 -0.71 7.66
C PHE A 604 15.89 0.22 7.47
N GLN A 605 14.81 -0.23 6.83
CA GLN A 605 13.68 0.62 6.40
C GLN A 605 12.41 0.43 7.23
N ALA A 606 12.17 -0.77 7.76
CA ALA A 606 10.93 -1.14 8.44
C ALA A 606 11.18 -2.06 9.66
N PRO A 607 12.03 -1.65 10.63
CA PRO A 607 12.38 -2.51 11.77
C PRO A 607 11.14 -2.84 12.63
N GLU A 608 10.12 -1.98 12.62
CA GLU A 608 8.82 -2.18 13.29
C GLU A 608 8.08 -3.46 12.88
N LEU A 609 8.42 -4.06 11.72
CA LEU A 609 7.84 -5.33 11.27
C LEU A 609 8.58 -6.56 11.81
N VAL A 610 9.77 -6.36 12.39
CA VAL A 610 10.72 -7.42 12.75
C VAL A 610 11.04 -7.40 14.23
N THR A 611 11.18 -6.23 14.85
CA THR A 611 11.54 -6.07 16.27
C THR A 611 10.70 -4.98 16.92
N ASP A 612 10.46 -5.13 18.23
CA ASP A 612 9.88 -4.08 19.06
C ASP A 612 10.95 -3.04 19.47
N HIS A 613 12.23 -3.45 19.49
CA HIS A 613 13.41 -2.62 19.76
C HIS A 613 13.85 -1.79 18.53
N THR A 614 12.92 -1.01 17.99
CA THR A 614 13.11 -0.29 16.73
C THR A 614 14.22 0.77 16.79
N TYR A 615 14.38 1.43 17.93
CA TYR A 615 15.43 2.43 18.15
C TYR A 615 16.82 1.76 18.16
N ASP A 616 16.99 0.71 18.95
CA ASP A 616 18.25 -0.04 19.06
C ASP A 616 18.66 -0.62 17.71
N THR A 617 17.68 -1.13 16.95
CA THR A 617 17.93 -1.66 15.60
C THR A 617 18.45 -0.58 14.64
N ARG A 618 17.88 0.63 14.69
CA ARG A 618 18.33 1.76 13.87
C ARG A 618 19.73 2.21 14.28
N LEU A 619 19.97 2.35 15.58
CA LEU A 619 21.26 2.75 16.12
C LEU A 619 22.36 1.75 15.73
N LEU A 620 22.10 0.45 15.87
CA LEU A 620 23.05 -0.60 15.51
C LEU A 620 23.35 -0.61 14.01
N MET A 621 22.32 -0.44 13.18
CA MET A 621 22.49 -0.38 11.72
C MET A 621 23.34 0.83 11.31
N GLU A 622 23.12 2.00 11.91
CA GLU A 622 23.92 3.20 11.67
C GLU A 622 25.37 3.02 12.13
N ALA A 623 25.59 2.47 13.33
CA ALA A 623 26.92 2.17 13.86
C ALA A 623 27.67 1.18 12.97
N LEU A 624 27.01 0.11 12.52
CA LEU A 624 27.58 -0.89 11.62
C LEU A 624 27.92 -0.29 10.25
N GLN A 625 27.06 0.56 9.68
CA GLN A 625 27.37 1.27 8.43
C GLN A 625 28.62 2.14 8.55
N LEU A 626 28.73 2.93 9.62
CA LEU A 626 29.89 3.76 9.88
C LEU A 626 31.16 2.92 10.03
N ARG A 627 31.07 1.80 10.74
CA ARG A 627 32.21 0.90 10.94
C ARG A 627 32.69 0.27 9.64
N VAL A 628 31.77 -0.21 8.81
CA VAL A 628 32.10 -0.76 7.49
C VAL A 628 32.75 0.32 6.61
N GLN A 629 32.24 1.55 6.62
CA GLN A 629 32.83 2.67 5.88
C GLN A 629 34.24 3.00 6.37
N GLU A 630 34.47 3.04 7.68
CA GLU A 630 35.78 3.29 8.27
C GLU A 630 36.81 2.23 7.82
N LEU A 631 36.41 0.96 7.77
CA LEU A 631 37.28 -0.13 7.33
C LEU A 631 37.60 -0.07 5.84
N LEU A 632 36.59 0.20 5.00
CA LEU A 632 36.79 0.39 3.56
C LEU A 632 37.75 1.56 3.27
N HIS A 633 37.61 2.66 4.01
CA HIS A 633 38.46 3.83 3.89
C HIS A 633 39.90 3.54 4.34
N LYS A 634 40.09 2.90 5.50
CA LYS A 634 41.42 2.58 6.05
C LYS A 634 42.26 1.70 5.14
N GLN A 635 41.63 0.77 4.43
CA GLN A 635 42.34 -0.16 3.54
C GLN A 635 42.42 0.31 2.08
N GLY A 636 41.97 1.54 1.79
CA GLY A 636 42.10 2.14 0.46
C GLY A 636 41.34 1.40 -0.63
N CYS A 637 40.21 0.75 -0.31
CA CYS A 637 39.44 -0.04 -1.25
C CYS A 637 38.93 0.87 -2.40
N ARG A 638 39.55 0.76 -3.59
CA ARG A 638 39.39 1.72 -4.69
C ARG A 638 38.15 1.44 -5.53
N SER A 639 36.98 1.76 -5.01
CA SER A 639 35.77 2.06 -5.81
C SER A 639 35.28 0.96 -6.78
N ASN A 640 35.82 -0.25 -6.84
CA ASN A 640 35.24 -1.35 -7.59
C ASN A 640 34.68 -2.44 -6.67
N LYS A 641 33.57 -3.08 -7.07
CA LYS A 641 33.00 -4.18 -6.28
C LYS A 641 33.96 -5.36 -6.18
N ASP A 642 34.79 -5.52 -7.21
CA ASP A 642 35.73 -6.63 -7.35
C ASP A 642 36.89 -6.56 -6.34
N ASP A 643 37.19 -5.37 -5.81
CA ASP A 643 38.25 -5.15 -4.81
C ASP A 643 37.82 -5.53 -3.38
N MET A 644 36.51 -5.70 -3.16
CA MET A 644 35.95 -5.91 -1.83
C MET A 644 36.18 -7.33 -1.31
N PHE A 645 36.17 -8.33 -2.20
CA PHE A 645 36.41 -9.72 -1.79
C PHE A 645 37.85 -9.97 -1.31
N PRO A 646 38.90 -9.60 -2.07
CA PRO A 646 40.30 -9.75 -1.63
C PRO A 646 40.58 -9.06 -0.28
N LEU A 647 39.91 -7.93 -0.04
CA LEU A 647 39.99 -7.19 1.22
C LEU A 647 39.48 -8.01 2.42
N PHE A 648 38.32 -8.66 2.30
CA PHE A 648 37.79 -9.51 3.37
C PHE A 648 38.54 -10.83 3.50
N GLU A 649 39.03 -11.37 2.38
CA GLU A 649 39.86 -12.58 2.38
C GLU A 649 41.19 -12.37 3.11
N GLY A 650 41.86 -11.23 2.89
CA GLY A 650 43.10 -10.87 3.59
C GLY A 650 42.91 -10.51 5.07
N MET A 651 41.67 -10.28 5.52
CA MET A 651 41.35 -9.92 6.91
C MET A 651 41.02 -11.10 7.82
N LYS A 652 40.94 -12.33 7.29
CA LYS A 652 40.56 -13.52 8.07
C LYS A 652 41.35 -13.61 9.38
N ASP A 653 42.67 -13.60 9.29
CA ASP A 653 43.58 -13.83 10.43
C ASP A 653 43.55 -12.70 11.47
N ASP A 654 43.55 -11.43 11.01
CA ASP A 654 43.52 -10.25 11.89
C ASP A 654 42.18 -10.09 12.62
N THR A 655 41.09 -10.57 12.00
CA THR A 655 39.74 -10.52 12.58
C THR A 655 39.58 -11.53 13.72
N PHE A 656 40.17 -12.72 13.60
CA PHE A 656 40.16 -13.73 14.67
C PHE A 656 40.89 -13.25 15.92
N ASN A 657 42.03 -12.56 15.76
CA ASN A 657 42.79 -11.99 16.86
C ASN A 657 41.98 -10.90 17.60
N LYS A 658 41.34 -9.98 16.86
CA LYS A 658 40.50 -8.92 17.46
C LYS A 658 39.21 -9.43 18.12
N LEU A 659 38.66 -10.55 17.62
CA LEU A 659 37.52 -11.24 18.24
C LEU A 659 37.90 -11.84 19.59
N SER A 660 39.09 -12.45 19.69
CA SER A 660 39.59 -13.02 20.94
C SER A 660 39.79 -11.96 22.04
N GLU A 661 40.19 -10.75 21.64
CA GLU A 661 40.27 -9.59 22.55
C GLU A 661 38.88 -9.09 22.98
N PHE A 662 37.88 -9.12 22.09
CA PHE A 662 36.50 -8.76 22.40
C PHE A 662 35.85 -9.76 23.38
N GLU A 663 36.03 -11.07 23.16
CA GLU A 663 35.50 -12.13 24.03
C GLU A 663 36.16 -12.14 25.42
N SER A 664 37.36 -11.56 25.56
CA SER A 664 38.07 -11.42 26.84
C SER A 664 37.53 -10.33 27.79
N GLY A 665 36.46 -9.62 27.40
CA GLY A 665 35.81 -8.58 28.24
C GLY A 665 36.59 -7.28 28.37
N LYS A 666 37.69 -7.10 27.62
CA LYS A 666 38.56 -5.89 27.67
C LYS A 666 38.00 -4.69 26.91
N LEU A 667 36.89 -4.83 26.18
CA LEU A 667 36.33 -3.75 25.36
C LEU A 667 34.94 -3.35 25.86
N GLU A 668 34.85 -2.20 26.54
CA GLU A 668 33.57 -1.59 26.98
C GLU A 668 32.69 -1.06 25.83
N SER A 669 33.04 -1.23 24.55
CA SER A 669 32.19 -0.76 23.43
C SER A 669 32.44 -1.42 22.07
N GLY A 670 31.35 -1.96 21.48
CA GLY A 670 31.21 -2.06 20.03
C GLY A 670 30.47 -3.30 19.51
N TYR A 671 29.17 -3.44 19.77
CA TYR A 671 28.32 -4.51 19.20
C TYR A 671 28.47 -4.62 17.67
N GLU A 672 28.65 -3.50 16.99
CA GLU A 672 28.88 -3.40 15.55
C GLU A 672 30.21 -4.02 15.09
N LYS A 673 31.26 -3.95 15.92
CA LYS A 673 32.57 -4.56 15.62
C LYS A 673 32.47 -6.08 15.70
N ALA A 674 31.80 -6.59 16.73
CA ALA A 674 31.56 -8.02 16.93
C ALA A 674 30.76 -8.60 15.76
N ILE A 675 29.66 -7.95 15.35
CA ILE A 675 28.82 -8.41 14.23
C ILE A 675 29.60 -8.49 12.93
N LEU A 676 30.45 -7.49 12.65
CA LEU A 676 31.24 -7.50 11.42
C LEU A 676 32.29 -8.62 11.44
N ALA A 677 32.99 -8.77 12.56
CA ALA A 677 34.00 -9.79 12.73
C ALA A 677 33.40 -11.20 12.67
N ASP A 678 32.28 -11.42 13.37
CA ASP A 678 31.50 -12.66 13.33
C ASP A 678 30.97 -12.95 11.93
N GLY A 679 30.57 -11.94 11.16
CA GLY A 679 30.16 -12.11 9.75
C GLY A 679 31.27 -12.64 8.86
N ILE A 680 32.51 -12.14 9.03
CA ILE A 680 33.69 -12.62 8.29
C ILE A 680 34.06 -14.04 8.75
N ARG A 681 34.06 -14.30 10.06
CA ARG A 681 34.30 -15.62 10.64
C ARG A 681 33.30 -16.66 10.13
N LEU A 682 32.02 -16.32 10.12
CA LEU A 682 30.96 -17.22 9.68
C LEU A 682 31.12 -17.57 8.19
N TRP A 683 31.44 -16.58 7.34
CA TRP A 683 31.74 -16.84 5.93
C TRP A 683 32.89 -17.83 5.76
N ASP A 684 34.00 -17.63 6.48
CA ASP A 684 35.16 -18.51 6.38
C ASP A 684 34.83 -19.94 6.82
N GLN A 685 34.15 -20.10 7.95
CA GLN A 685 33.72 -21.41 8.46
C GLN A 685 32.78 -22.14 7.49
N VAL A 686 31.78 -21.44 6.92
CA VAL A 686 30.85 -22.02 5.94
C VAL A 686 31.58 -22.40 4.65
N SER A 687 32.52 -21.58 4.19
CA SER A 687 33.26 -21.81 2.95
C SER A 687 34.24 -22.99 3.07
N ASN A 688 34.85 -23.16 4.24
CA ASN A 688 35.79 -24.25 4.52
C ASN A 688 35.06 -25.59 4.77
N LYS A 689 33.94 -25.59 5.49
CA LYS A 689 33.17 -26.82 5.78
C LYS A 689 32.35 -27.30 4.59
N VAL A 690 31.82 -26.39 3.77
CA VAL A 690 31.00 -26.73 2.59
C VAL A 690 31.76 -26.33 1.32
N ALA A 691 32.68 -27.19 0.91
CA ALA A 691 33.55 -26.96 -0.27
C ALA A 691 32.76 -26.95 -1.59
N ASP A 692 31.69 -27.75 -1.70
CA ASP A 692 30.83 -27.76 -2.88
C ASP A 692 29.92 -26.52 -2.92
N GLU A 693 30.03 -25.74 -4.00
CA GLU A 693 29.27 -24.52 -4.19
C GLU A 693 27.75 -24.76 -4.21
N GLY A 694 27.31 -25.89 -4.78
CA GLY A 694 25.89 -26.21 -4.85
C GLY A 694 25.28 -26.54 -3.50
N MET A 695 25.97 -27.36 -2.71
CA MET A 695 25.58 -27.63 -1.31
C MET A 695 25.59 -26.36 -0.47
N ARG A 696 26.59 -25.48 -0.67
CA ARG A 696 26.70 -24.21 0.06
C ARG A 696 25.51 -23.29 -0.19
N TRP A 697 25.13 -23.09 -1.46
CA TRP A 697 23.97 -22.25 -1.79
C TRP A 697 22.66 -22.90 -1.39
N ASN A 698 22.53 -24.22 -1.49
CA ASN A 698 21.34 -24.91 -0.98
C ASN A 698 21.18 -24.66 0.54
N PHE A 699 22.25 -24.87 1.31
CA PHE A 699 22.28 -24.60 2.74
C PHE A 699 21.91 -23.15 3.07
N LEU A 700 22.53 -22.17 2.42
CA LEU A 700 22.22 -20.75 2.65
C LEU A 700 20.76 -20.42 2.27
N SER A 701 20.23 -21.01 1.21
CA SER A 701 18.83 -20.79 0.82
C SER A 701 17.85 -21.29 1.88
N GLU A 702 18.06 -22.51 2.41
CA GLU A 702 17.25 -23.07 3.49
C GLU A 702 17.36 -22.23 4.77
N MET A 703 18.57 -21.80 5.11
CA MET A 703 18.86 -20.96 6.28
C MET A 703 18.08 -19.64 6.24
N TRP A 704 18.07 -18.96 5.09
CA TRP A 704 17.36 -17.69 4.94
C TRP A 704 15.84 -17.83 4.95
N VAL A 705 15.30 -18.94 4.43
CA VAL A 705 13.85 -19.22 4.52
C VAL A 705 13.45 -19.45 5.98
N GLU A 706 14.22 -20.25 6.73
CA GLU A 706 13.97 -20.50 8.15
C GLU A 706 14.08 -19.21 8.99
N LEU A 707 15.13 -18.41 8.78
CA LEU A 707 15.30 -17.12 9.46
C LEU A 707 14.14 -16.17 9.19
N LEU A 708 13.71 -16.02 7.93
CA LEU A 708 12.60 -15.13 7.59
C LEU A 708 11.29 -15.60 8.23
N LEU A 709 10.99 -16.90 8.19
CA LEU A 709 9.78 -17.45 8.81
C LEU A 709 9.82 -17.38 10.34
N SER A 710 11.01 -17.48 10.95
CA SER A 710 11.18 -17.31 12.41
C SER A 710 10.91 -15.87 12.87
N VAL A 711 11.10 -14.89 11.99
CA VAL A 711 10.99 -13.46 12.31
C VAL A 711 9.62 -12.87 11.91
N ALA A 712 8.90 -13.54 11.01
CA ALA A 712 7.61 -13.08 10.52
C ALA A 712 6.47 -13.02 11.57
N PRO A 713 6.38 -13.90 12.59
CA PRO A 713 5.43 -13.73 13.69
C PRO A 713 5.70 -12.41 14.42
N SER A 714 4.64 -11.66 14.71
CA SER A 714 4.75 -10.32 15.31
C SER A 714 3.45 -9.94 16.00
N ASP A 715 3.56 -9.31 17.17
CA ASP A 715 2.44 -8.73 17.92
C ASP A 715 2.12 -7.30 17.49
N ASN A 716 3.03 -6.66 16.73
CA ASN A 716 2.81 -5.32 16.21
C ASN A 716 1.92 -5.32 14.95
N VAL A 717 0.66 -5.73 15.13
CA VAL A 717 -0.35 -5.79 14.07
C VAL A 717 -0.54 -4.43 13.40
N THR A 718 -0.45 -3.35 14.18
CA THR A 718 -0.61 -1.98 13.67
C THR A 718 0.47 -1.60 12.66
N ALA A 719 1.72 -2.04 12.86
CA ALA A 719 2.80 -1.82 11.90
C ALA A 719 2.55 -2.55 10.57
N HIS A 720 2.07 -3.80 10.63
CA HIS A 720 1.70 -4.56 9.44
C HIS A 720 0.56 -3.89 8.66
N VAL A 721 -0.49 -3.43 9.36
CA VAL A 721 -1.63 -2.69 8.75
C VAL A 721 -1.14 -1.39 8.11
N LYS A 722 -0.35 -0.58 8.81
CA LYS A 722 0.24 0.66 8.27
C LYS A 722 1.05 0.43 7.00
N LYS A 723 1.75 -0.69 6.88
CA LYS A 723 2.53 -0.99 5.66
C LYS A 723 1.67 -1.41 4.47
N LEU A 724 0.43 -1.88 4.68
CA LEU A 724 -0.51 -2.16 3.59
C LEU A 724 -0.87 -0.90 2.80
N ALA A 725 -0.95 0.27 3.45
CA ALA A 725 -1.10 1.58 2.80
C ALA A 725 -0.08 1.82 1.68
N THR A 726 1.12 1.27 1.86
CA THR A 726 2.27 1.42 0.96
C THR A 726 2.51 0.18 0.10
N GLY A 727 1.47 -0.63 -0.13
CA GLY A 727 1.49 -1.77 -1.06
C GLY A 727 1.96 -3.09 -0.47
N GLY A 728 2.06 -3.18 0.87
CA GLY A 728 2.29 -4.42 1.64
C GLY A 728 3.65 -5.08 1.43
N GLU A 729 4.34 -5.45 2.51
CA GLU A 729 5.63 -6.16 2.45
C GLU A 729 5.43 -7.69 2.39
N LEU A 730 6.42 -8.44 1.87
CA LEU A 730 6.39 -9.92 1.88
C LEU A 730 6.21 -10.46 3.30
N ILE A 731 6.92 -9.90 4.29
CA ILE A 731 6.78 -10.30 5.69
C ILE A 731 5.35 -10.12 6.23
N THR A 732 4.59 -9.15 5.72
CA THR A 732 3.16 -9.00 6.08
C THR A 732 2.31 -10.16 5.56
N HIS A 733 2.63 -10.70 4.38
CA HIS A 733 1.96 -11.90 3.86
C HIS A 733 2.33 -13.13 4.69
N LEU A 734 3.61 -13.27 5.04
CA LEU A 734 4.07 -14.37 5.90
C LEU A 734 3.48 -14.28 7.31
N TRP A 735 3.41 -13.08 7.89
CA TRP A 735 2.77 -12.82 9.17
C TRP A 735 1.30 -13.27 9.19
N ALA A 736 0.51 -12.88 8.18
CA ALA A 736 -0.88 -13.29 8.06
C ALA A 736 -0.99 -14.81 7.90
N LEU A 737 -0.15 -15.41 7.04
CA LEU A 737 -0.13 -16.84 6.81
C LEU A 737 0.21 -17.64 8.07
N LEU A 738 1.26 -17.25 8.79
CA LEU A 738 1.71 -17.93 10.01
C LEU A 738 0.71 -17.75 11.16
N THR A 739 0.01 -16.62 11.20
CA THR A 739 -1.11 -16.41 12.13
C THR A 739 -2.20 -17.48 11.95
N HIS A 740 -2.55 -17.82 10.70
CA HIS A 740 -3.51 -18.89 10.42
C HIS A 740 -2.96 -20.30 10.66
N GLY A 741 -1.66 -20.43 10.91
CA GLY A 741 -0.99 -21.67 11.31
C GLY A 741 -0.77 -21.79 12.81
N GLY A 742 -1.38 -20.91 13.62
CA GLY A 742 -1.21 -20.88 15.08
C GLY A 742 0.10 -20.25 15.57
N MET A 743 1.02 -19.88 14.67
CA MET A 743 2.32 -19.28 15.01
C MET A 743 2.22 -17.77 15.17
N ILE A 744 1.65 -17.37 16.30
CA ILE A 744 1.40 -15.96 16.65
C ILE A 744 2.65 -15.30 17.21
N GLU A 745 3.33 -16.00 18.12
CA GLU A 745 4.54 -15.54 18.80
C GLU A 745 5.80 -15.98 18.05
N LYS A 746 6.86 -15.20 18.23
CA LYS A 746 8.19 -15.56 17.70
C LYS A 746 8.70 -16.79 18.45
N PRO A 747 9.42 -17.70 17.76
CA PRO A 747 10.05 -18.82 18.44
C PRO A 747 11.03 -18.32 19.49
N THR A 748 11.20 -19.11 20.56
CA THR A 748 12.20 -18.82 21.58
C THR A 748 13.59 -18.99 20.97
N LYS A 749 14.46 -18.01 21.22
CA LYS A 749 15.83 -18.06 20.72
C LYS A 749 16.57 -19.19 21.44
N PRO A 750 17.28 -20.06 20.72
CA PRO A 750 18.03 -21.16 21.34
C PRO A 750 19.08 -20.59 22.30
N TYR A 751 19.20 -21.21 23.47
CA TYR A 751 20.22 -20.89 24.45
C TYR A 751 21.09 -22.11 24.70
N TYR A 752 22.33 -22.02 24.26
CA TYR A 752 23.39 -22.96 24.56
C TYR A 752 24.24 -22.32 25.66
N GLY A 753 23.84 -22.55 26.91
CA GLY A 753 24.69 -22.17 28.04
C GLY A 753 25.89 -23.11 28.10
N SER A 754 27.07 -22.55 28.30
CA SER A 754 28.23 -23.29 28.84
C SER A 754 28.07 -23.44 30.35
#